data_AF-A0A1G0YKR5-F1
#
_entry.id   AF-A0A1G0YKR5-F1
#
_cell.length_a   1.000
_cell.length_b   1.000
_cell.length_c   1.000
_cell.angle_alpha   90.00
_cell.angle_beta   90.00
_cell.angle_gamma   90.00
#
_symmetry.space_group_name_H-M   'P 1'
#
loop_
_entity.id
_entity.type
_entity.pdbx_description
1 polymer ?
#
loop_
_entity_poly.entity_id
_entity_poly.type
_entity_poly.pdbx_seq_one_letter_code
_entity_poly.pdbx_strand_id
1 'polypeptide(L)'
;MGPDQTAYGRIIDDFARELTARLSQPLPIALTPPAPSPFFAPDQPPSFLIYVGAANPEQVKTLRNQLPPSAFLLFLHPPCLPEAEARFRQAMTAGRTLASGLDPESRFIEKTALLVASLPEKQVRLVVEQGFRETWAEPIRVLEESIRNILDNLQQDRNRGLIRLRCSLRNLPSICENSDTALAPVPQGVSAIVCGAGPSLRSQLELLKKNAHRAVIIATGHAVPELVRAGVVPHVVVEVDAHAGRNWPEDIRPDSLLAACTEVAPEVAERFKRVVWCAGSSPAFTLALHEWGLPLHEMQIARTVMVPAIDVAVRLGCSKIALVGQDLCLGENRLTHVDGETLEGDDEVVLLPGNDAPNVPSTRTFAALRDALQGYVKALQAGLGGTGPQLANCTAGGAAIEGLARTSLEAFCETLPPLPAALPLTVRRKTLPPPADALADVDNRMRQYGVLAESIVEVCLKLRKELEQQPLNVAKVRIQQKNLQQLIGREEEKRKEPNLRLWLQAVVQHVDRVMQETPGLISQENDPFKQLAYLEARYGFIRDLSEDLRRDFMGVVRRLRVLAAGQEEPSSSPFVFKSFREQALQRMGNSHRELAAFLRKTPAVLPPDRFQVRWMNQHVPFVKCRLSDGRWVALSGFTSMFDRAVLEVDAFVRQTAFDPARHAVVFAVPGNWVHVLEFARRYPQAQIMVLEPWIDLLSALIERGSFLHFLPPDALIVGVDDRLTEWKTLAHDRWLAWEQAGLTPCLFKHPALADSAEINQLLAAIAFSDKTMS
;
A
#
# COMPACT_ATOMS: atom_id res chain seq x y z
N MET A 1 -28.21 20.23 -8.68
CA MET A 1 -27.10 20.92 -7.99
C MET A 1 -27.70 22.10 -7.26
N GLY A 2 -27.67 22.08 -5.92
CA GLY A 2 -28.17 23.19 -5.10
C GLY A 2 -27.18 24.37 -5.07
N PRO A 3 -27.63 25.58 -4.66
CA PRO A 3 -26.80 26.79 -4.61
C PRO A 3 -25.53 26.66 -3.74
N ASP A 4 -25.53 25.76 -2.75
CA ASP A 4 -24.39 25.50 -1.87
C ASP A 4 -23.21 24.78 -2.56
N GLN A 5 -23.49 23.90 -3.53
CA GLN A 5 -22.42 23.20 -4.27
C GLN A 5 -21.63 24.15 -5.18
N THR A 6 -22.26 25.21 -5.68
CA THR A 6 -21.63 26.23 -6.51
C THR A 6 -20.73 27.19 -5.71
N ALA A 7 -21.06 27.49 -4.46
CA ALA A 7 -20.17 28.26 -3.58
C ALA A 7 -18.99 27.40 -3.09
N TYR A 8 -19.28 26.13 -2.75
CA TYR A 8 -18.29 25.12 -2.37
C TYR A 8 -17.17 24.95 -3.41
N GLY A 9 -17.53 24.70 -4.67
CA GLY A 9 -16.56 24.50 -5.75
C GLY A 9 -15.66 25.72 -5.95
N ARG A 10 -16.23 26.94 -5.86
CA ARG A 10 -15.49 28.18 -6.03
C ARG A 10 -14.37 28.38 -5.01
N ILE A 11 -14.60 28.07 -3.73
CA ILE A 11 -13.59 28.25 -2.67
C ILE A 11 -12.36 27.35 -2.91
N ILE A 12 -12.58 26.10 -3.33
CA ILE A 12 -11.49 25.16 -3.62
C ILE A 12 -10.80 25.51 -4.93
N ASP A 13 -11.54 25.90 -5.97
CA ASP A 13 -10.98 26.34 -7.24
C ASP A 13 -10.10 27.59 -7.09
N ASP A 14 -10.53 28.56 -6.28
CA ASP A 14 -9.75 29.75 -5.95
C ASP A 14 -8.44 29.37 -5.26
N PHE A 15 -8.50 28.48 -4.27
CA PHE A 15 -7.31 28.00 -3.57
C PHE A 15 -6.38 27.20 -4.49
N ALA A 16 -6.92 26.35 -5.37
CA ALA A 16 -6.16 25.58 -6.35
C ALA A 16 -5.43 26.49 -7.36
N ARG A 17 -6.09 27.58 -7.80
CA ARG A 17 -5.45 28.62 -8.62
C ARG A 17 -4.30 29.30 -7.88
N GLU A 18 -4.50 29.67 -6.61
CA GLU A 18 -3.44 30.29 -5.81
C GLU A 18 -2.26 29.33 -5.63
N LEU A 19 -2.53 28.07 -5.27
CA LEU A 19 -1.53 27.02 -5.14
C LEU A 19 -0.72 26.85 -6.44
N THR A 20 -1.40 26.78 -7.59
CA THR A 20 -0.76 26.68 -8.91
C THR A 20 0.16 27.87 -9.17
N ALA A 21 -0.30 29.09 -8.85
CA ALA A 21 0.51 30.29 -8.96
C ALA A 21 1.77 30.22 -8.07
N ARG A 22 1.67 29.71 -6.82
CA ARG A 22 2.82 29.53 -5.92
C ARG A 22 3.79 28.45 -6.41
N LEU A 23 3.27 27.33 -6.93
CA LEU A 23 4.08 26.24 -7.47
C LEU A 23 4.87 26.68 -8.70
N SER A 24 4.32 27.60 -9.49
CA SER A 24 4.92 28.13 -10.71
C SER A 24 6.01 29.18 -10.45
N GLN A 25 6.19 29.64 -9.20
CA GLN A 25 7.25 30.56 -8.86
C GLN A 25 8.62 29.86 -9.00
N PRO A 26 9.57 30.46 -9.76
CA PRO A 26 10.89 29.89 -9.93
C PRO A 26 11.61 29.81 -8.58
N LEU A 27 12.12 28.62 -8.26
CA LEU A 27 12.99 28.48 -7.11
C LEU A 27 14.37 29.07 -7.45
N PRO A 28 15.04 29.72 -6.48
CA PRO A 28 16.45 30.05 -6.65
C PRO A 28 17.19 28.76 -7.02
N ILE A 29 17.96 28.80 -8.11
CA ILE A 29 18.70 27.65 -8.61
C ILE A 29 19.68 27.24 -7.52
N ALA A 30 19.36 26.16 -6.80
CA ALA A 30 20.33 25.46 -6.00
C ALA A 30 21.28 24.79 -6.99
N LEU A 31 22.54 25.23 -7.02
CA LEU A 31 23.62 24.62 -7.84
C LEU A 31 23.98 23.19 -7.41
N THR A 32 23.21 22.63 -6.49
CA THR A 32 23.28 21.26 -5.99
C THR A 32 21.85 20.74 -5.84
N PRO A 33 21.50 19.58 -6.40
CA PRO A 33 20.24 18.93 -6.09
C PRO A 33 20.17 18.71 -4.56
N PRO A 34 19.01 18.88 -3.92
CA PRO A 34 18.87 18.49 -2.52
C PRO A 34 19.25 17.02 -2.41
N ALA A 35 20.14 16.69 -1.49
CA ALA A 35 20.44 15.30 -1.18
C ALA A 35 19.12 14.62 -0.78
N PRO A 36 18.78 13.44 -1.34
CA PRO A 36 17.69 12.65 -0.78
C PRO A 36 18.11 12.26 0.64
N SER A 37 17.64 12.98 1.65
CA SER A 37 17.91 12.67 3.06
C SER A 37 17.04 11.46 3.45
N PRO A 38 17.63 10.29 3.77
CA PRO A 38 16.86 9.06 3.99
C PRO A 38 16.49 8.80 5.46
N PHE A 39 16.80 9.72 6.38
CA PHE A 39 16.43 9.58 7.79
C PHE A 39 15.77 10.86 8.30
N PHE A 40 14.64 10.67 8.99
CA PHE A 40 13.94 11.71 9.74
C PHE A 40 14.82 12.18 10.89
N ALA A 41 15.76 13.09 10.61
CA ALA A 41 16.40 13.85 11.66
C ALA A 41 15.40 14.92 12.14
N PRO A 42 15.09 15.01 13.45
CA PRO A 42 14.21 16.06 13.99
C PRO A 42 14.68 17.48 13.64
N ASP A 43 15.96 17.64 13.24
CA ASP A 43 16.61 18.92 12.97
C ASP A 43 16.58 19.38 11.51
N GLN A 44 16.05 18.58 10.56
CA GLN A 44 15.91 19.05 9.16
C GLN A 44 14.71 19.99 8.99
N PRO A 45 14.83 21.05 8.15
CA PRO A 45 13.72 21.95 7.88
C PRO A 45 12.63 21.24 7.05
N PRO A 46 11.34 21.38 7.40
CA PRO A 46 10.27 20.66 6.72
C PRO A 46 10.09 21.15 5.28
N SER A 47 9.72 20.25 4.36
CA SER A 47 9.27 20.63 3.01
C SER A 47 7.90 21.29 3.04
N PHE A 48 7.10 21.04 4.09
CA PHE A 48 5.82 21.67 4.33
C PHE A 48 5.58 21.95 5.83
N LEU A 49 5.43 23.22 6.19
CA LEU A 49 5.02 23.65 7.52
C LEU A 49 3.55 24.03 7.52
N ILE A 50 2.76 23.42 8.40
CA ILE A 50 1.43 23.87 8.78
C ILE A 50 1.58 24.57 10.13
N TYR A 51 1.20 25.83 10.20
CA TYR A 51 1.25 26.62 11.43
C TYR A 51 -0.16 27.03 11.82
N VAL A 52 -0.60 26.69 13.04
CA VAL A 52 -1.87 27.13 13.61
C VAL A 52 -1.59 28.21 14.65
N GLY A 53 -2.09 29.42 14.43
CA GLY A 53 -1.83 30.54 15.35
C GLY A 53 -2.66 31.78 15.06
N ALA A 54 -2.39 32.86 15.80
CA ALA A 54 -3.13 34.11 15.64
C ALA A 54 -2.89 34.74 14.25
N ALA A 55 -3.88 35.47 13.73
CA ALA A 55 -3.76 36.19 12.46
C ALA A 55 -2.80 37.38 12.57
N ASN A 56 -1.49 37.09 12.62
CA ASN A 56 -0.41 38.05 12.83
C ASN A 56 0.54 38.10 11.62
N PRO A 57 0.49 39.18 10.80
CA PRO A 57 1.36 39.36 9.65
C PRO A 57 2.87 39.25 9.93
N GLU A 58 3.34 39.73 11.09
CA GLU A 58 4.77 39.70 11.41
C GLU A 58 5.25 38.29 11.73
N GLN A 59 4.44 37.51 12.44
CA GLN A 59 4.72 36.10 12.74
C GLN A 59 4.80 35.26 11.46
N VAL A 60 3.90 35.49 10.50
CA VAL A 60 3.96 34.86 9.16
C VAL A 60 5.29 35.16 8.49
N LYS A 61 5.70 36.45 8.45
CA LYS A 61 6.97 36.86 7.82
C LYS A 61 8.16 36.19 8.50
N THR A 62 8.18 36.16 9.84
CA THR A 62 9.23 35.50 10.61
C THR A 62 9.34 34.02 10.26
N LEU A 63 8.23 33.28 10.29
CA LEU A 63 8.20 31.86 9.94
C LEU A 63 8.62 31.63 8.49
N ARG A 64 8.17 32.47 7.56
CA ARG A 64 8.53 32.37 6.15
C ARG A 64 10.02 32.55 5.92
N ASN A 65 10.65 33.50 6.61
CA ASN A 65 12.08 33.78 6.51
C ASN A 65 12.96 32.66 7.11
N GLN A 66 12.41 31.86 8.03
CA GLN A 66 13.11 30.72 8.63
C GLN A 66 13.04 29.45 7.76
N LEU A 67 12.13 29.40 6.79
CA LEU A 67 11.92 28.22 5.95
C LEU A 67 12.66 28.33 4.61
N PRO A 68 13.21 27.22 4.07
CA PRO A 68 13.81 27.20 2.73
C PRO A 68 12.86 27.76 1.66
N PRO A 69 13.35 28.45 0.62
CA PRO A 69 12.51 28.97 -0.47
C PRO A 69 11.64 27.90 -1.16
N SER A 70 12.10 26.64 -1.14
CA SER A 70 11.38 25.48 -1.67
C SER A 70 10.21 25.01 -0.80
N ALA A 71 10.26 25.26 0.51
CA ALA A 71 9.29 24.77 1.47
C ALA A 71 7.98 25.57 1.43
N PHE A 72 6.85 24.90 1.58
CA PHE A 72 5.54 25.53 1.71
C PHE A 72 5.22 25.89 3.16
N LEU A 73 4.52 27.01 3.35
CA LEU A 73 3.91 27.42 4.61
C LEU A 73 2.39 27.52 4.43
N LEU A 74 1.61 26.71 5.14
CA LEU A 74 0.17 26.90 5.30
C LEU A 74 -0.09 27.46 6.69
N PHE A 75 -0.57 28.70 6.76
CA PHE A 75 -0.94 29.35 8.00
C PHE A 75 -2.45 29.23 8.23
N LEU A 76 -2.84 28.56 9.31
CA LEU A 76 -4.21 28.41 9.73
C LEU A 76 -4.48 29.35 10.90
N HIS A 77 -5.50 30.19 10.77
CA HIS A 77 -5.83 31.21 11.78
C HIS A 77 -7.31 31.14 12.18
N PRO A 78 -7.68 31.53 13.41
CA PRO A 78 -9.08 31.69 13.79
C PRO A 78 -9.82 32.66 12.86
N PRO A 79 -11.15 32.52 12.74
CA PRO A 79 -11.98 33.54 12.12
C PRO A 79 -11.64 34.92 12.69
N CYS A 80 -11.42 35.89 11.80
CA CYS A 80 -11.09 37.26 12.17
C CYS A 80 -11.94 38.25 11.35
N LEU A 81 -11.97 39.51 11.76
CA LEU A 81 -12.74 40.53 11.05
C LEU A 81 -12.24 40.67 9.60
N PRO A 82 -13.12 40.96 8.61
CA PRO A 82 -12.73 41.02 7.20
C PRO A 82 -11.55 41.97 6.90
N GLU A 83 -11.45 43.07 7.63
CA GLU A 83 -10.34 44.03 7.51
C GLU A 83 -9.01 43.45 8.01
N ALA A 84 -9.06 42.67 9.10
CA ALA A 84 -7.91 41.96 9.64
C ALA A 84 -7.49 40.82 8.69
N GLU A 85 -8.46 40.10 8.13
CA GLU A 85 -8.21 39.06 7.12
C GLU A 85 -7.58 39.65 5.85
N ALA A 86 -8.05 40.81 5.38
CA ALA A 86 -7.48 41.48 4.21
C ALA A 86 -6.02 41.91 4.43
N ARG A 87 -5.71 42.51 5.60
CA ARG A 87 -4.33 42.87 5.98
C ARG A 87 -3.45 41.64 6.13
N PHE A 88 -4.00 40.57 6.70
CA PHE A 88 -3.35 39.29 6.86
C PHE A 88 -3.03 38.64 5.51
N ARG A 89 -4.00 38.56 4.58
CA ARG A 89 -3.80 38.03 3.22
C ARG A 89 -2.79 38.84 2.40
N GLN A 90 -2.73 40.16 2.57
CA GLN A 90 -1.69 40.99 1.93
C GLN A 90 -0.26 40.56 2.33
N ALA A 91 -0.07 40.20 3.61
CA ALA A 91 1.22 39.71 4.11
C ALA A 91 1.59 38.30 3.59
N MET A 92 0.62 37.53 3.10
CA MET A 92 0.80 36.17 2.54
C MET A 92 1.22 36.17 1.05
N THR A 93 1.52 37.32 0.46
CA THR A 93 1.91 37.43 -0.97
C THR A 93 3.33 36.96 -1.24
N ALA A 94 4.19 36.82 -0.23
CA ALA A 94 5.59 36.44 -0.38
C ALA A 94 5.80 34.91 -0.44
N GLY A 95 6.46 34.45 -1.50
CA GLY A 95 6.93 33.07 -1.67
C GLY A 95 5.82 32.01 -1.70
N ARG A 96 6.17 30.80 -1.27
CA ARG A 96 5.30 29.61 -1.17
C ARG A 96 4.51 29.60 0.14
N THR A 97 3.68 30.62 0.34
CA THR A 97 2.93 30.87 1.57
C THR A 97 1.44 30.95 1.25
N LEU A 98 0.61 30.22 1.99
CA LEU A 98 -0.84 30.10 1.82
C LEU A 98 -1.54 30.20 3.17
N ALA A 99 -2.78 30.69 3.20
CA ALA A 99 -3.55 30.86 4.42
C ALA A 99 -4.97 30.31 4.32
N SER A 100 -5.53 29.90 5.45
CA SER A 100 -6.96 29.59 5.57
C SER A 100 -7.46 29.84 7.00
N GLY A 101 -8.75 30.17 7.15
CA GLY A 101 -9.41 30.17 8.45
C GLY A 101 -9.45 28.76 9.06
N LEU A 102 -9.45 28.62 10.38
CA LEU A 102 -9.56 27.34 11.09
C LEU A 102 -11.03 27.02 11.42
N ASP A 103 -11.89 27.16 10.42
CA ASP A 103 -13.33 26.94 10.53
C ASP A 103 -13.85 26.11 9.34
N PRO A 104 -14.95 25.37 9.50
CA PRO A 104 -15.48 24.51 8.43
C PRO A 104 -15.87 25.26 7.15
N GLU A 105 -16.29 26.53 7.24
CA GLU A 105 -16.70 27.33 6.07
C GLU A 105 -15.49 27.64 5.18
N SER A 106 -14.33 27.81 5.78
CA SER A 106 -13.06 28.02 5.08
C SER A 106 -12.56 26.79 4.32
N ARG A 107 -13.09 25.58 4.60
CA ARG A 107 -12.64 24.31 4.00
C ARG A 107 -11.15 24.01 4.23
N PHE A 108 -10.67 24.32 5.44
CA PHE A 108 -9.24 24.17 5.77
C PHE A 108 -8.74 22.72 5.62
N ILE A 109 -9.59 21.72 5.82
CA ILE A 109 -9.25 20.30 5.65
C ILE A 109 -8.99 19.98 4.18
N GLU A 110 -9.91 20.35 3.29
CA GLU A 110 -9.80 20.11 1.86
C GLU A 110 -8.62 20.87 1.25
N LYS A 111 -8.38 22.11 1.71
CA LYS A 111 -7.20 22.91 1.32
C LYS A 111 -5.89 22.28 1.79
N THR A 112 -5.85 21.82 3.04
CA THR A 112 -4.68 21.09 3.57
C THR A 112 -4.44 19.82 2.75
N ALA A 113 -5.50 19.07 2.44
CA ALA A 113 -5.43 17.86 1.63
C ALA A 113 -4.85 18.12 0.24
N LEU A 114 -5.39 19.12 -0.46
CA LEU A 114 -4.91 19.51 -1.80
C LEU A 114 -3.43 19.89 -1.77
N LEU A 115 -2.99 20.62 -0.74
CA LEU A 115 -1.61 21.06 -0.60
C LEU A 115 -0.67 19.88 -0.31
N VAL A 116 -0.99 19.03 0.67
CA VAL A 116 -0.19 17.84 1.01
C VAL A 116 -0.08 16.89 -0.20
N ALA A 117 -1.17 16.70 -0.95
CA ALA A 117 -1.19 15.85 -2.13
C ALA A 117 -0.32 16.39 -3.28
N SER A 118 -0.21 17.71 -3.40
CA SER A 118 0.46 18.40 -4.51
C SER A 118 1.99 18.51 -4.35
N LEU A 119 2.56 18.17 -3.19
CA LEU A 119 3.99 18.32 -2.92
C LEU A 119 4.80 17.02 -3.20
N PRO A 120 5.94 17.12 -3.91
CA PRO A 120 6.78 15.97 -4.26
C PRO A 120 7.48 15.35 -3.03
N GLU A 121 7.94 16.18 -2.09
CA GLU A 121 8.54 15.79 -0.81
C GLU A 121 7.59 16.11 0.34
N LYS A 122 7.28 15.12 1.18
CA LYS A 122 6.11 15.13 2.07
C LYS A 122 6.48 15.15 3.56
N GLN A 123 7.52 15.90 3.92
CA GLN A 123 7.83 16.18 5.32
C GLN A 123 6.88 17.27 5.83
N VAL A 124 5.74 16.84 6.33
CA VAL A 124 4.72 17.73 6.91
C VAL A 124 5.01 17.91 8.39
N ARG A 125 5.23 19.15 8.82
CA ARG A 125 5.34 19.52 10.22
C ARG A 125 4.12 20.35 10.59
N LEU A 126 3.38 19.93 11.62
CA LEU A 126 2.33 20.74 12.23
C LEU A 126 2.88 21.41 13.49
N VAL A 127 2.79 22.74 13.55
CA VAL A 127 3.08 23.53 14.74
C VAL A 127 1.81 24.24 15.16
N VAL A 128 1.45 24.09 16.44
CA VAL A 128 0.31 24.78 17.03
C VAL A 128 0.83 25.75 18.08
N GLU A 129 0.48 27.02 17.96
CA GLU A 129 0.82 28.06 18.91
C GLU A 129 0.31 27.72 20.31
N GLN A 130 1.04 28.15 21.35
CA GLN A 130 0.68 27.88 22.73
C GLN A 130 -0.73 28.42 23.05
N GLY A 131 -1.56 27.64 23.76
CA GLY A 131 -2.94 28.02 24.10
C GLY A 131 -3.99 27.68 23.02
N PHE A 132 -3.57 27.42 21.78
CA PHE A 132 -4.50 27.06 20.70
C PHE A 132 -4.97 25.63 20.78
N ARG A 133 -4.15 24.69 21.30
CA ARG A 133 -4.55 23.29 21.46
C ARG A 133 -5.74 23.14 22.40
N GLU A 134 -5.84 23.97 23.44
CA GLU A 134 -7.01 24.01 24.32
C GLU A 134 -8.18 24.75 23.68
N THR A 135 -7.93 25.95 23.11
CA THR A 135 -8.99 26.84 22.63
C THR A 135 -9.67 26.36 21.34
N TRP A 136 -8.93 25.64 20.49
CA TRP A 136 -9.37 25.12 19.18
C TRP A 136 -9.21 23.60 19.08
N ALA A 137 -9.43 22.90 20.19
CA ALA A 137 -9.16 21.47 20.33
C ALA A 137 -9.77 20.62 19.21
N GLU A 138 -11.05 20.83 18.89
CA GLU A 138 -11.74 19.99 17.90
C GLU A 138 -11.26 20.24 16.46
N PRO A 139 -11.18 21.48 15.93
CA PRO A 139 -10.61 21.72 14.61
C PRO A 139 -9.16 21.23 14.45
N ILE A 140 -8.34 21.36 15.50
CA ILE A 140 -6.97 20.86 15.49
C ILE A 140 -6.93 19.33 15.50
N ARG A 141 -7.79 18.66 16.27
CA ARG A 141 -7.91 17.20 16.26
C ARG A 141 -8.29 16.68 14.87
N VAL A 142 -9.29 17.29 14.25
CA VAL A 142 -9.72 16.96 12.87
C VAL A 142 -8.59 17.23 11.85
N LEU A 143 -7.83 18.30 12.04
CA LEU A 143 -6.65 18.60 11.20
C LEU A 143 -5.59 17.51 11.31
N GLU A 144 -5.18 17.15 12.53
CA GLU A 144 -4.16 16.14 12.80
C GLU A 144 -4.57 14.77 12.25
N GLU A 145 -5.83 14.40 12.44
CA GLU A 145 -6.39 13.17 11.90
C GLU A 145 -6.43 13.18 10.37
N SER A 146 -6.83 14.29 9.76
CA SER A 146 -6.83 14.46 8.31
C SER A 146 -5.42 14.36 7.72
N ILE A 147 -4.45 15.08 8.28
CA ILE A 147 -3.04 15.03 7.83
C ILE A 147 -2.53 13.59 7.90
N ARG A 148 -2.75 12.89 9.01
CA ARG A 148 -2.37 11.50 9.18
C ARG A 148 -3.00 10.61 8.10
N ASN A 149 -4.31 10.73 7.90
CA ASN A 149 -5.04 9.95 6.88
C ASN A 149 -4.52 10.22 5.45
N ILE A 150 -4.22 11.47 5.11
CA ILE A 150 -3.68 11.83 3.80
C ILE A 150 -2.28 11.24 3.62
N LEU A 151 -1.42 11.35 4.64
CA LEU A 151 -0.07 10.78 4.59
C LEU A 151 -0.10 9.25 4.47
N ASP A 152 -0.97 8.59 5.23
CA ASP A 152 -1.19 7.13 5.15
C ASP A 152 -1.64 6.72 3.75
N ASN A 153 -2.63 7.41 3.17
CA ASN A 153 -3.12 7.14 1.82
C ASN A 153 -2.01 7.33 0.77
N LEU A 154 -1.25 8.42 0.88
CA LEU A 154 -0.14 8.69 -0.05
C LEU A 154 0.99 7.67 0.09
N GLN A 155 1.23 7.15 1.30
CA GLN A 155 2.16 6.07 1.53
C GLN A 155 1.64 4.76 0.92
N GLN A 156 0.35 4.45 1.09
CA GLN A 156 -0.27 3.29 0.44
C GLN A 156 -0.19 3.37 -1.08
N ASP A 157 -0.48 4.53 -1.68
CA ASP A 157 -0.37 4.75 -3.13
C ASP A 157 1.08 4.55 -3.61
N ARG A 158 2.06 5.05 -2.87
CA ARG A 158 3.49 4.84 -3.16
C ARG A 158 3.89 3.37 -3.04
N ASN A 159 3.39 2.68 -2.03
CA ASN A 159 3.74 1.30 -1.75
C ASN A 159 3.07 0.32 -2.74
N ARG A 160 1.85 0.62 -3.16
CA ARG A 160 1.01 -0.28 -3.98
C ARG A 160 0.88 0.15 -5.44
N GLY A 161 1.37 1.33 -5.82
CA GLY A 161 1.20 1.89 -7.16
C GLY A 161 1.67 0.95 -8.27
N LEU A 162 2.80 0.27 -8.07
CA LEU A 162 3.32 -0.68 -9.03
C LEU A 162 2.46 -1.95 -9.14
N ILE A 163 2.04 -2.57 -8.03
CA ILE A 163 1.18 -3.76 -8.12
C ILE A 163 -0.19 -3.41 -8.71
N ARG A 164 -0.79 -2.30 -8.30
CA ARG A 164 -2.05 -1.80 -8.86
C ARG A 164 -1.97 -1.60 -10.36
N LEU A 165 -0.90 -0.95 -10.84
CA LEU A 165 -0.64 -0.78 -12.28
C LEU A 165 -0.56 -2.12 -13.01
N ARG A 166 0.19 -3.08 -12.47
CA ARG A 166 0.35 -4.41 -13.06
C ARG A 166 -0.97 -5.18 -13.09
N CYS A 167 -1.79 -5.12 -12.03
CA CYS A 167 -3.14 -5.68 -12.00
C CYS A 167 -4.03 -5.02 -13.06
N SER A 168 -4.08 -3.69 -13.11
CA SER A 168 -4.84 -2.95 -14.12
C SER A 168 -4.47 -3.34 -15.54
N LEU A 169 -3.18 -3.43 -15.85
CA LEU A 169 -2.70 -3.85 -17.15
C LEU A 169 -3.18 -5.28 -17.50
N ARG A 170 -3.06 -6.22 -16.56
CA ARG A 170 -3.48 -7.61 -16.77
C ARG A 170 -5.00 -7.80 -16.85
N ASN A 171 -5.77 -6.90 -16.27
CA ASN A 171 -7.22 -6.88 -16.38
C ASN A 171 -7.72 -6.25 -17.69
N LEU A 172 -6.88 -5.53 -18.44
CA LEU A 172 -7.26 -4.86 -19.69
C LEU A 172 -7.99 -5.76 -20.70
N PRO A 173 -7.57 -7.02 -20.95
CA PRO A 173 -8.33 -7.92 -21.83
C PRO A 173 -9.78 -8.12 -21.35
N SER A 174 -9.96 -8.39 -20.05
CA SER A 174 -11.30 -8.55 -19.46
C SER A 174 -12.10 -7.23 -19.47
N ILE A 175 -11.43 -6.09 -19.29
CA ILE A 175 -12.04 -4.76 -19.44
C ILE A 175 -12.57 -4.56 -20.86
N CYS A 176 -11.81 -4.96 -21.89
CA CYS A 176 -12.24 -4.86 -23.29
C CYS A 176 -13.40 -5.81 -23.60
N GLU A 177 -13.35 -7.06 -23.15
CA GLU A 177 -14.43 -8.05 -23.30
C GLU A 177 -15.74 -7.57 -22.67
N ASN A 178 -15.65 -6.88 -21.53
CA ASN A 178 -16.80 -6.35 -20.80
C ASN A 178 -17.01 -4.84 -21.05
N SER A 179 -16.43 -4.26 -22.10
CA SER A 179 -16.50 -2.82 -22.39
C SER A 179 -17.92 -2.34 -22.69
N ASP A 180 -18.79 -3.27 -23.11
CA ASP A 180 -20.22 -3.02 -23.27
C ASP A 180 -21.00 -3.13 -21.96
N THR A 181 -20.44 -3.63 -20.86
CA THR A 181 -21.19 -3.96 -19.66
C THR A 181 -21.14 -2.84 -18.63
N ALA A 182 -22.29 -2.30 -18.24
CA ALA A 182 -22.43 -1.31 -17.18
C ALA A 182 -23.54 -1.70 -16.21
N LEU A 183 -23.51 -1.20 -14.97
CA LEU A 183 -24.62 -1.39 -14.02
C LEU A 183 -25.93 -0.86 -14.61
N ALA A 184 -27.00 -1.66 -14.50
CA ALA A 184 -28.34 -1.28 -14.90
C ALA A 184 -29.23 -1.06 -13.68
N PRO A 185 -30.07 -0.01 -13.66
CA PRO A 185 -31.04 0.18 -12.60
C PRO A 185 -31.95 -1.04 -12.43
N VAL A 186 -32.22 -1.42 -11.18
CA VAL A 186 -33.23 -2.41 -10.82
C VAL A 186 -34.63 -1.78 -10.85
N PRO A 187 -35.70 -2.58 -10.97
CA PRO A 187 -37.07 -2.07 -10.89
C PRO A 187 -37.34 -1.27 -9.61
N GLN A 188 -38.23 -0.29 -9.69
CA GLN A 188 -38.60 0.56 -8.55
C GLN A 188 -39.08 -0.28 -7.36
N GLY A 189 -38.64 0.08 -6.15
CA GLY A 189 -39.01 -0.61 -4.90
C GLY A 189 -38.12 -1.79 -4.53
N VAL A 190 -37.24 -2.25 -5.43
CA VAL A 190 -36.23 -3.26 -5.10
C VAL A 190 -35.31 -2.72 -4.00
N SER A 191 -34.95 -3.60 -3.06
CA SER A 191 -34.07 -3.30 -1.93
C SER A 191 -32.81 -4.17 -2.01
N ALA A 192 -31.76 -3.76 -1.29
CA ALA A 192 -30.50 -4.48 -1.22
C ALA A 192 -30.11 -4.84 0.21
N ILE A 193 -29.41 -5.96 0.35
CA ILE A 193 -28.70 -6.35 1.56
C ILE A 193 -27.21 -6.40 1.21
N VAL A 194 -26.42 -5.53 1.83
CA VAL A 194 -24.98 -5.41 1.64
C VAL A 194 -24.26 -6.16 2.76
N CYS A 195 -23.50 -7.18 2.40
CA CYS A 195 -22.84 -8.10 3.32
C CYS A 195 -21.34 -7.77 3.46
N GLY A 196 -20.96 -7.32 4.65
CA GLY A 196 -19.58 -7.27 5.12
C GLY A 196 -19.11 -8.64 5.63
N ALA A 197 -17.84 -8.73 6.00
CA ALA A 197 -17.19 -9.97 6.43
C ALA A 197 -16.90 -10.02 7.94
N GLY A 198 -17.61 -9.22 8.73
CA GLY A 198 -17.47 -9.21 10.18
C GLY A 198 -18.10 -10.45 10.84
N PRO A 199 -17.68 -10.78 12.08
CA PRO A 199 -18.05 -12.04 12.74
C PRO A 199 -19.56 -12.31 12.83
N SER A 200 -20.38 -11.26 13.02
CA SER A 200 -21.84 -11.39 13.13
C SER A 200 -22.50 -12.01 11.90
N LEU A 201 -21.87 -11.95 10.71
CA LEU A 201 -22.43 -12.50 9.47
C LEU A 201 -22.88 -13.95 9.66
N ARG A 202 -22.10 -14.75 10.40
CA ARG A 202 -22.39 -16.17 10.65
C ARG A 202 -23.77 -16.39 11.28
N SER A 203 -24.14 -15.55 12.24
CA SER A 203 -25.46 -15.62 12.91
C SER A 203 -26.62 -15.22 11.99
N GLN A 204 -26.33 -14.50 10.90
CA GLN A 204 -27.34 -13.95 9.99
C GLN A 204 -27.51 -14.79 8.70
N LEU A 205 -26.70 -15.83 8.48
CA LEU A 205 -26.70 -16.65 7.26
C LEU A 205 -28.05 -17.31 6.98
N GLU A 206 -28.70 -17.89 7.99
CA GLU A 206 -30.01 -18.56 7.80
C GLU A 206 -31.11 -17.56 7.44
N LEU A 207 -31.10 -16.36 8.04
CA LEU A 207 -32.02 -15.28 7.68
C LEU A 207 -31.78 -14.77 6.25
N LEU A 208 -30.51 -14.63 5.84
CA LEU A 208 -30.15 -14.27 4.48
C LEU A 208 -30.66 -15.32 3.48
N LYS A 209 -30.45 -16.60 3.77
CA LYS A 209 -30.91 -17.71 2.93
C LYS A 209 -32.44 -17.73 2.80
N LYS A 210 -33.16 -17.58 3.91
CA LYS A 210 -34.63 -17.52 3.94
C LYS A 210 -35.17 -16.33 3.14
N ASN A 211 -34.47 -15.20 3.13
CA ASN A 211 -34.92 -13.94 2.52
C ASN A 211 -34.22 -13.58 1.20
N ALA A 212 -33.41 -14.47 0.62
CA ALA A 212 -32.66 -14.20 -0.61
C ALA A 212 -33.55 -13.83 -1.80
N HIS A 213 -34.83 -14.22 -1.77
CA HIS A 213 -35.84 -13.91 -2.78
C HIS A 213 -36.49 -12.53 -2.61
N ARG A 214 -36.08 -11.71 -1.64
CA ARG A 214 -36.70 -10.39 -1.33
C ARG A 214 -35.80 -9.18 -1.55
N ALA A 215 -34.49 -9.39 -1.64
CA ALA A 215 -33.53 -8.30 -1.82
C ALA A 215 -32.33 -8.74 -2.66
N VAL A 216 -31.76 -7.79 -3.39
CA VAL A 216 -30.49 -7.97 -4.09
C VAL A 216 -29.39 -8.11 -3.04
N ILE A 217 -28.78 -9.29 -2.98
CA ILE A 217 -27.64 -9.56 -2.09
C ILE A 217 -26.37 -9.05 -2.77
N ILE A 218 -25.69 -8.12 -2.12
CA ILE A 218 -24.41 -7.56 -2.55
C ILE A 218 -23.37 -7.95 -1.51
N ALA A 219 -22.30 -8.63 -1.90
CA ALA A 219 -21.27 -9.09 -0.97
C ALA A 219 -19.93 -8.39 -1.22
N THR A 220 -19.25 -8.00 -0.15
CA THR A 220 -17.81 -7.70 -0.23
C THR A 220 -17.02 -8.99 -0.44
N GLY A 221 -15.87 -8.93 -1.13
CA GLY A 221 -15.10 -10.12 -1.48
C GLY A 221 -14.80 -11.07 -0.31
N HIS A 222 -14.44 -10.54 0.87
CA HIS A 222 -14.19 -11.34 2.08
C HIS A 222 -15.43 -12.07 2.61
N ALA A 223 -16.64 -11.59 2.33
CA ALA A 223 -17.88 -12.23 2.78
C ALA A 223 -18.30 -13.41 1.89
N VAL A 224 -17.79 -13.47 0.65
CA VAL A 224 -18.23 -14.43 -0.36
C VAL A 224 -18.02 -15.89 0.06
N PRO A 225 -16.85 -16.31 0.57
CA PRO A 225 -16.64 -17.72 0.91
C PRO A 225 -17.67 -18.25 1.91
N GLU A 226 -17.99 -17.49 2.96
CA GLU A 226 -18.95 -17.89 3.98
C GLU A 226 -20.39 -17.90 3.46
N LEU A 227 -20.79 -16.90 2.67
CA LEU A 227 -22.11 -16.87 2.04
C LEU A 227 -22.32 -18.08 1.12
N VAL A 228 -21.37 -18.36 0.24
CA VAL A 228 -21.45 -19.46 -0.73
C VAL A 228 -21.52 -20.82 -0.01
N ARG A 229 -20.70 -21.03 1.03
CA ARG A 229 -20.73 -22.27 1.84
C ARG A 229 -22.06 -22.48 2.55
N ALA A 230 -22.72 -21.40 2.96
CA ALA A 230 -24.06 -21.45 3.56
C ALA A 230 -25.19 -21.69 2.54
N GLY A 231 -24.88 -21.68 1.24
CA GLY A 231 -25.84 -21.77 0.16
C GLY A 231 -26.53 -20.44 -0.17
N VAL A 232 -25.90 -19.31 0.18
CA VAL A 232 -26.34 -17.96 -0.20
C VAL A 232 -25.45 -17.48 -1.34
N VAL A 233 -26.00 -17.40 -2.56
CA VAL A 233 -25.27 -16.88 -3.73
C VAL A 233 -25.54 -15.37 -3.85
N PRO A 234 -24.52 -14.50 -3.73
CA PRO A 234 -24.70 -13.08 -3.94
C PRO A 234 -25.15 -12.78 -5.38
N HIS A 235 -25.98 -11.76 -5.56
CA HIS A 235 -26.32 -11.27 -6.90
C HIS A 235 -25.15 -10.45 -7.48
N VAL A 236 -24.52 -9.64 -6.63
CA VAL A 236 -23.34 -8.84 -6.97
C VAL A 236 -22.25 -9.07 -5.93
N VAL A 237 -21.01 -9.17 -6.38
CA VAL A 237 -19.81 -9.15 -5.54
C VAL A 237 -19.05 -7.86 -5.84
N VAL A 238 -18.55 -7.20 -4.80
CA VAL A 238 -17.70 -6.01 -4.92
C VAL A 238 -16.32 -6.32 -4.40
N GLU A 239 -15.30 -6.13 -5.25
CA GLU A 239 -13.91 -6.35 -4.92
C GLU A 239 -13.02 -5.29 -5.59
N VAL A 240 -12.06 -4.75 -4.84
CA VAL A 240 -11.21 -3.64 -5.30
C VAL A 240 -9.73 -3.81 -4.94
N ASP A 241 -9.36 -4.83 -4.17
CA ASP A 241 -7.98 -5.00 -3.68
C ASP A 241 -7.10 -5.72 -4.73
N ALA A 242 -5.92 -5.13 -5.03
CA ALA A 242 -4.87 -5.74 -5.84
C ALA A 242 -4.27 -7.01 -5.21
N HIS A 243 -4.54 -7.24 -3.92
CA HIS A 243 -4.17 -8.45 -3.19
C HIS A 243 -5.36 -9.33 -2.82
N ALA A 244 -6.53 -9.12 -3.45
CA ALA A 244 -7.75 -9.86 -3.12
C ALA A 244 -7.57 -11.39 -3.21
N GLY A 245 -6.68 -11.91 -4.09
CA GLY A 245 -6.45 -13.35 -4.26
C GLY A 245 -6.23 -14.13 -2.95
N ARG A 246 -5.65 -13.50 -1.92
CA ARG A 246 -5.43 -14.10 -0.59
C ARG A 246 -6.69 -14.42 0.21
N ASN A 247 -7.85 -13.93 -0.23
CA ASN A 247 -9.16 -14.04 0.42
C ASN A 247 -10.10 -14.98 -0.34
N TRP A 248 -9.64 -15.55 -1.45
CA TRP A 248 -10.47 -16.30 -2.38
C TRP A 248 -9.99 -17.76 -2.48
N PRO A 249 -10.57 -18.68 -1.68
CA PRO A 249 -10.23 -20.11 -1.72
C PRO A 249 -10.43 -20.70 -3.12
N GLU A 250 -9.57 -21.63 -3.55
CA GLU A 250 -9.52 -22.10 -4.96
C GLU A 250 -10.84 -22.67 -5.49
N ASP A 251 -11.69 -23.22 -4.63
CA ASP A 251 -12.99 -23.82 -4.94
C ASP A 251 -14.15 -22.81 -5.07
N ILE A 252 -13.97 -21.57 -4.61
CA ILE A 252 -15.05 -20.57 -4.60
C ILE A 252 -15.16 -19.89 -5.98
N ARG A 253 -16.26 -20.17 -6.68
CA ARG A 253 -16.67 -19.57 -7.98
C ARG A 253 -18.17 -19.24 -7.98
N PRO A 254 -18.59 -18.09 -7.42
CA PRO A 254 -20.01 -17.76 -7.36
C PRO A 254 -20.56 -17.36 -8.75
N ASP A 255 -21.81 -17.71 -9.04
CA ASP A 255 -22.52 -17.23 -10.24
C ASP A 255 -23.08 -15.82 -10.01
N SER A 256 -22.18 -14.87 -9.75
CA SER A 256 -22.50 -13.49 -9.43
C SER A 256 -22.00 -12.53 -10.51
N LEU A 257 -22.54 -11.32 -10.52
CA LEU A 257 -21.89 -10.20 -11.19
C LEU A 257 -20.72 -9.70 -10.32
N LEU A 258 -19.53 -9.52 -10.88
CA LEU A 258 -18.46 -8.77 -10.21
C LEU A 258 -18.56 -7.29 -10.56
N ALA A 259 -18.57 -6.40 -9.57
CA ALA A 259 -18.26 -4.99 -9.74
C ALA A 259 -16.85 -4.74 -9.19
N ALA A 260 -15.91 -4.34 -10.03
CA ALA A 260 -14.50 -4.22 -9.65
C ALA A 260 -13.83 -2.97 -10.21
N CYS A 261 -12.86 -2.45 -9.45
CA CYS A 261 -11.90 -1.49 -9.98
C CYS A 261 -10.86 -2.17 -10.85
N THR A 262 -10.30 -1.44 -11.82
CA THR A 262 -9.28 -1.97 -12.75
C THR A 262 -8.12 -2.66 -12.04
N GLU A 263 -7.75 -2.25 -10.83
CA GLU A 263 -6.60 -2.77 -10.08
C GLU A 263 -6.86 -4.05 -9.27
N VAL A 264 -8.08 -4.62 -9.30
CA VAL A 264 -8.37 -5.87 -8.59
C VAL A 264 -7.40 -7.00 -8.99
N ALA A 265 -7.09 -7.91 -8.07
CA ALA A 265 -6.27 -9.09 -8.38
C ALA A 265 -6.84 -9.84 -9.61
N PRO A 266 -6.08 -10.00 -10.71
CA PRO A 266 -6.59 -10.62 -11.94
C PRO A 266 -7.12 -12.04 -11.74
N GLU A 267 -6.47 -12.82 -10.88
CA GLU A 267 -6.89 -14.18 -10.53
C GLU A 267 -8.23 -14.24 -9.78
N VAL A 268 -8.73 -13.12 -9.26
CA VAL A 268 -10.06 -12.99 -8.68
C VAL A 268 -11.06 -12.62 -9.76
N ALA A 269 -10.74 -11.66 -10.63
CA ALA A 269 -11.62 -11.26 -11.73
C ALA A 269 -11.94 -12.44 -12.68
N GLU A 270 -10.93 -13.27 -12.97
CA GLU A 270 -11.06 -14.48 -13.81
C GLU A 270 -12.03 -15.54 -13.25
N ARG A 271 -12.46 -15.40 -11.99
CA ARG A 271 -13.44 -16.31 -11.35
C ARG A 271 -14.88 -16.00 -11.73
N PHE A 272 -15.12 -14.86 -12.35
CA PHE A 272 -16.45 -14.36 -12.67
C PHE A 272 -16.68 -14.36 -14.18
N LYS A 273 -17.88 -14.81 -14.57
CA LYS A 273 -18.30 -14.80 -15.98
C LYS A 273 -18.75 -13.42 -16.45
N ARG A 274 -19.13 -12.54 -15.52
CA ARG A 274 -19.65 -11.20 -15.79
C ARG A 274 -18.95 -10.20 -14.88
N VAL A 275 -18.39 -9.15 -15.47
CA VAL A 275 -17.70 -8.10 -14.74
C VAL A 275 -18.17 -6.72 -15.20
N VAL A 276 -18.50 -5.85 -14.26
CA VAL A 276 -18.58 -4.41 -14.49
C VAL A 276 -17.30 -3.78 -13.96
N TRP A 277 -16.58 -3.10 -14.84
CA TRP A 277 -15.34 -2.42 -14.51
C TRP A 277 -15.58 -0.95 -14.17
N CYS A 278 -15.00 -0.52 -13.06
CA CYS A 278 -14.92 0.86 -12.61
C CYS A 278 -13.48 1.36 -12.69
N ALA A 279 -13.31 2.68 -12.81
CA ALA A 279 -12.00 3.31 -12.75
C ALA A 279 -11.28 2.95 -11.44
N GLY A 280 -9.97 2.66 -11.54
CA GLY A 280 -9.10 2.36 -10.41
C GLY A 280 -8.28 3.57 -9.98
N SER A 281 -7.36 3.37 -9.03
CA SER A 281 -6.52 4.43 -8.47
C SER A 281 -5.22 4.69 -9.25
N SER A 282 -4.90 3.87 -10.25
CA SER A 282 -3.71 4.05 -11.10
C SER A 282 -3.90 5.19 -12.11
N PRO A 283 -3.22 6.36 -11.94
CA PRO A 283 -3.44 7.50 -12.82
C PRO A 283 -2.98 7.22 -14.25
N ALA A 284 -1.89 6.45 -14.40
CA ALA A 284 -1.35 6.02 -15.69
C ALA A 284 -2.39 5.24 -16.51
N PHE A 285 -3.01 4.25 -15.86
CA PHE A 285 -3.95 3.37 -16.52
C PHE A 285 -5.28 4.08 -16.82
N THR A 286 -5.78 4.89 -15.87
CA THR A 286 -7.01 5.67 -16.07
C THR A 286 -6.87 6.69 -17.20
N LEU A 287 -5.74 7.39 -17.31
CA LEU A 287 -5.48 8.28 -18.44
C LEU A 287 -5.41 7.52 -19.76
N ALA A 288 -4.68 6.40 -19.79
CA ALA A 288 -4.54 5.58 -21.00
C ALA A 288 -5.89 5.04 -21.49
N LEU A 289 -6.76 4.56 -20.58
CA LEU A 289 -8.12 4.15 -20.90
C LEU A 289 -8.92 5.28 -21.55
N HIS A 290 -8.82 6.50 -21.01
CA HIS A 290 -9.48 7.67 -21.59
C HIS A 290 -8.95 7.98 -23.00
N GLU A 291 -7.64 7.97 -23.20
CA GLU A 291 -7.01 8.17 -24.52
C GLU A 291 -7.37 7.08 -25.54
N TRP A 292 -7.58 5.85 -25.08
CA TRP A 292 -8.03 4.72 -25.91
C TRP A 292 -9.55 4.71 -26.14
N GLY A 293 -10.29 5.70 -25.63
CA GLY A 293 -11.74 5.79 -25.78
C GLY A 293 -12.52 4.76 -24.94
N LEU A 294 -11.91 4.20 -23.89
CA LEU A 294 -12.47 3.25 -22.93
C LEU A 294 -12.72 3.87 -21.54
N PRO A 295 -13.41 5.03 -21.41
CA PRO A 295 -13.63 5.63 -20.11
C PRO A 295 -14.50 4.74 -19.23
N LEU A 296 -14.04 4.51 -17.99
CA LEU A 296 -14.79 3.77 -16.98
C LEU A 296 -15.41 4.73 -15.97
N HIS A 297 -16.54 4.32 -15.39
CA HIS A 297 -17.17 5.10 -14.31
C HIS A 297 -16.34 5.03 -13.05
N GLU A 298 -16.26 6.14 -12.33
CA GLU A 298 -15.71 6.15 -10.97
C GLU A 298 -16.67 5.45 -10.01
N MET A 299 -16.10 4.71 -9.07
CA MET A 299 -16.80 4.12 -7.92
C MET A 299 -16.39 4.89 -6.67
N GLN A 300 -17.32 5.08 -5.74
CA GLN A 300 -16.97 5.71 -4.47
C GLN A 300 -16.13 4.74 -3.63
N ILE A 301 -14.89 5.11 -3.35
CA ILE A 301 -13.93 4.29 -2.60
C ILE A 301 -13.53 5.06 -1.33
N ALA A 302 -13.51 4.33 -0.21
CA ALA A 302 -13.01 4.80 1.07
C ALA A 302 -12.21 3.67 1.72
N ARG A 303 -11.81 3.84 2.99
CA ARG A 303 -10.96 2.88 3.71
C ARG A 303 -11.55 1.45 3.81
N THR A 304 -12.86 1.29 3.59
CA THR A 304 -13.57 0.00 3.62
C THR A 304 -14.29 -0.29 2.30
N VAL A 305 -14.26 -1.56 1.87
CA VAL A 305 -15.00 -2.07 0.69
C VAL A 305 -16.52 -1.98 0.87
N MET A 306 -17.01 -1.75 2.08
CA MET A 306 -18.44 -1.47 2.28
C MET A 306 -18.91 -0.20 1.57
N VAL A 307 -18.07 0.83 1.48
CA VAL A 307 -18.44 2.07 0.77
C VAL A 307 -18.71 1.80 -0.71
N PRO A 308 -17.81 1.17 -1.49
CA PRO A 308 -18.12 0.82 -2.87
C PRO A 308 -19.28 -0.18 -2.98
N ALA A 309 -19.49 -1.07 -2.02
CA ALA A 309 -20.63 -1.98 -2.03
C ALA A 309 -21.99 -1.26 -1.85
N ILE A 310 -22.04 -0.26 -0.98
CA ILE A 310 -23.21 0.63 -0.83
C ILE A 310 -23.38 1.49 -2.08
N ASP A 311 -22.29 2.02 -2.64
CA ASP A 311 -22.32 2.82 -3.88
C ASP A 311 -22.93 2.03 -5.05
N VAL A 312 -22.58 0.75 -5.18
CA VAL A 312 -23.20 -0.15 -6.16
C VAL A 312 -24.71 -0.30 -5.90
N ALA A 313 -25.15 -0.49 -4.66
CA ALA A 313 -26.57 -0.58 -4.32
C ALA A 313 -27.34 0.71 -4.67
N VAL A 314 -26.74 1.87 -4.38
CA VAL A 314 -27.29 3.20 -4.72
C VAL A 314 -27.41 3.36 -6.23
N ARG A 315 -26.37 3.00 -7.00
CA ARG A 315 -26.35 3.11 -8.48
C ARG A 315 -27.30 2.15 -9.17
N LEU A 316 -27.54 0.98 -8.59
CA LEU A 316 -28.62 0.10 -9.03
C LEU A 316 -30.00 0.73 -8.78
N GLY A 317 -30.12 1.78 -7.96
CA GLY A 317 -31.40 2.42 -7.65
C GLY A 317 -32.20 1.68 -6.59
N CYS A 318 -31.54 0.92 -5.71
CA CYS A 318 -32.21 0.23 -4.62
C CYS A 318 -32.84 1.25 -3.66
N SER A 319 -34.10 1.05 -3.29
CA SER A 319 -34.87 2.01 -2.47
C SER A 319 -34.55 1.93 -0.97
N LYS A 320 -34.24 0.72 -0.48
CA LYS A 320 -33.77 0.46 0.88
C LYS A 320 -32.50 -0.38 0.85
N ILE A 321 -31.57 -0.10 1.75
CA ILE A 321 -30.27 -0.77 1.83
C ILE A 321 -30.01 -1.18 3.29
N ALA A 322 -29.91 -2.47 3.55
CA ALA A 322 -29.50 -3.01 4.85
C ALA A 322 -28.02 -3.40 4.84
N LEU A 323 -27.29 -3.05 5.90
CA LEU A 323 -25.92 -3.53 6.14
C LEU A 323 -25.94 -4.70 7.12
N VAL A 324 -25.27 -5.80 6.79
CA VAL A 324 -25.10 -6.98 7.66
C VAL A 324 -23.64 -7.42 7.67
N GLY A 325 -23.19 -8.08 8.73
CA GLY A 325 -21.78 -8.47 8.87
C GLY A 325 -20.81 -7.27 8.83
N GLN A 326 -21.28 -6.08 9.21
CA GLN A 326 -20.46 -4.87 9.28
C GLN A 326 -20.14 -4.52 10.72
N ASP A 327 -19.46 -5.46 11.40
CA ASP A 327 -19.24 -5.43 12.84
C ASP A 327 -18.38 -4.25 13.29
N LEU A 328 -17.22 -4.03 12.66
CA LEU A 328 -16.24 -3.00 13.06
C LEU A 328 -15.88 -3.05 14.56
N CYS A 329 -15.98 -4.24 15.14
CA CYS A 329 -15.64 -4.56 16.52
C CYS A 329 -15.09 -5.99 16.58
N LEU A 330 -14.55 -6.36 17.73
CA LEU A 330 -14.07 -7.70 17.98
C LEU A 330 -15.24 -8.62 18.37
N GLY A 331 -15.35 -9.76 17.72
CA GLY A 331 -16.27 -10.83 18.09
C GLY A 331 -15.75 -11.66 19.27
N GLU A 332 -16.46 -12.75 19.59
CA GLU A 332 -15.99 -13.74 20.58
C GLU A 332 -14.56 -14.21 20.25
N ASN A 333 -13.74 -14.46 21.27
CA ASN A 333 -12.33 -14.83 21.11
C ASN A 333 -11.50 -13.84 20.25
N ARG A 334 -11.89 -12.55 20.24
CA ARG A 334 -11.23 -11.48 19.48
C ARG A 334 -11.27 -11.70 17.96
N LEU A 335 -12.29 -12.38 17.44
CA LEU A 335 -12.49 -12.53 15.99
C LEU A 335 -12.64 -11.15 15.31
N THR A 336 -11.90 -10.93 14.23
CA THR A 336 -11.94 -9.71 13.40
C THR A 336 -12.79 -9.91 12.15
N HIS A 337 -12.80 -11.13 11.60
CA HIS A 337 -13.58 -11.50 10.41
C HIS A 337 -14.24 -12.87 10.57
N VAL A 338 -15.27 -13.13 9.77
CA VAL A 338 -16.10 -14.34 9.81
C VAL A 338 -15.35 -15.61 9.36
N ASP A 339 -14.30 -15.46 8.56
CA ASP A 339 -13.45 -16.55 8.05
C ASP A 339 -12.46 -17.08 9.11
N GLY A 340 -12.55 -16.59 10.35
CA GLY A 340 -11.76 -17.06 11.49
C GLY A 340 -10.50 -16.26 11.74
N GLU A 341 -10.33 -15.09 11.11
CA GLU A 341 -9.28 -14.16 11.51
C GLU A 341 -9.51 -13.63 12.93
N THR A 342 -8.47 -13.66 13.76
CA THR A 342 -8.49 -13.19 15.15
C THR A 342 -7.42 -12.13 15.37
N LEU A 343 -7.72 -11.16 16.24
CA LEU A 343 -6.73 -10.23 16.77
C LEU A 343 -5.87 -10.97 17.81
N GLU A 344 -4.60 -11.21 17.48
CA GLU A 344 -3.66 -11.89 18.36
C GLU A 344 -2.78 -10.89 19.15
N GLY A 345 -2.75 -11.01 20.49
CA GLY A 345 -1.88 -10.20 21.38
C GLY A 345 -2.63 -9.18 22.26
N ASP A 346 -1.90 -8.35 23.00
CA ASP A 346 -2.43 -7.29 23.88
C ASP A 346 -2.67 -5.96 23.14
N ASP A 347 -3.16 -6.04 21.90
CA ASP A 347 -3.47 -4.83 21.11
C ASP A 347 -4.41 -3.89 21.88
N GLU A 348 -4.16 -2.57 21.75
CA GLU A 348 -4.94 -1.54 22.43
C GLU A 348 -6.40 -1.58 21.98
N VAL A 349 -7.23 -2.16 22.83
CA VAL A 349 -8.68 -2.23 22.64
C VAL A 349 -9.26 -0.85 22.91
N VAL A 350 -9.93 -0.29 21.91
CA VAL A 350 -10.75 0.92 22.07
C VAL A 350 -12.21 0.53 22.23
N LEU A 351 -12.98 1.30 22.98
CA LEU A 351 -14.41 1.11 23.11
C LEU A 351 -15.14 2.02 22.13
N LEU A 352 -15.98 1.43 21.29
CA LEU A 352 -16.87 2.16 20.38
C LEU A 352 -18.32 1.99 20.83
N PRO A 353 -19.21 2.96 20.58
CA PRO A 353 -20.64 2.77 20.80
C PRO A 353 -21.15 1.52 20.06
N GLY A 354 -21.95 0.69 20.72
CA GLY A 354 -22.46 -0.57 20.18
C GLY A 354 -23.88 -0.45 19.61
N ASN A 355 -24.24 -1.37 18.71
CA ASN A 355 -25.60 -1.50 18.16
C ASN A 355 -26.60 -1.99 19.20
N ASP A 356 -26.19 -2.99 19.99
CA ASP A 356 -27.05 -3.73 20.93
C ASP A 356 -26.51 -3.67 22.37
N ALA A 357 -25.45 -2.88 22.60
CA ALA A 357 -24.80 -2.64 23.89
C ALA A 357 -24.29 -1.20 23.96
N PRO A 358 -24.09 -0.61 25.16
CA PRO A 358 -23.57 0.74 25.28
C PRO A 358 -22.22 0.93 24.58
N ASN A 359 -21.33 -0.06 24.70
CA ASN A 359 -20.03 -0.07 24.06
C ASN A 359 -19.66 -1.49 23.59
N VAL A 360 -18.82 -1.57 22.56
CA VAL A 360 -18.22 -2.80 22.04
C VAL A 360 -16.69 -2.65 21.96
N PRO A 361 -15.91 -3.71 22.26
CA PRO A 361 -14.46 -3.69 22.09
C PRO A 361 -14.09 -3.67 20.61
N SER A 362 -13.16 -2.80 20.22
CA SER A 362 -12.73 -2.61 18.84
C SER A 362 -11.24 -2.25 18.78
N THR A 363 -10.75 -1.94 17.58
CA THR A 363 -9.38 -1.49 17.32
C THR A 363 -9.38 -0.09 16.74
N ARG A 364 -8.25 0.63 16.83
CA ARG A 364 -8.08 1.93 16.16
C ARG A 364 -8.30 1.84 14.64
N THR A 365 -7.88 0.73 14.03
CA THR A 365 -8.11 0.45 12.61
C THR A 365 -9.61 0.38 12.29
N PHE A 366 -10.38 -0.37 13.07
CA PHE A 366 -11.83 -0.47 12.88
C PHE A 366 -12.56 0.85 13.17
N ALA A 367 -12.10 1.63 14.15
CA ALA A 367 -12.61 2.99 14.36
C ALA A 367 -12.42 3.86 13.10
N ALA A 368 -11.24 3.85 12.48
CA ALA A 368 -10.99 4.59 11.24
C ALA A 368 -11.85 4.09 10.05
N LEU A 369 -12.13 2.78 9.98
CA LEU A 369 -13.05 2.22 8.97
C LEU A 369 -14.50 2.68 9.22
N ARG A 370 -14.93 2.74 10.48
CA ARG A 370 -16.23 3.26 10.92
C ARG A 370 -16.39 4.71 10.51
N ASP A 371 -15.39 5.54 10.80
CA ASP A 371 -15.46 6.97 10.53
C ASP A 371 -15.51 7.26 9.03
N ALA A 372 -14.76 6.51 8.22
CA ALA A 372 -14.84 6.59 6.76
C ALA A 372 -16.25 6.23 6.23
N LEU A 373 -16.88 5.19 6.79
CA LEU A 373 -18.24 4.79 6.41
C LEU A 373 -19.28 5.85 6.83
N GLN A 374 -19.17 6.41 8.04
CA GLN A 374 -20.04 7.50 8.50
C GLN A 374 -19.89 8.75 7.63
N GLY A 375 -18.66 9.11 7.26
CA GLY A 375 -18.38 10.20 6.35
C GLY A 375 -19.08 10.02 4.99
N TYR A 376 -19.02 8.82 4.43
CA TYR A 376 -19.72 8.48 3.19
C TYR A 376 -21.25 8.55 3.34
N VAL A 377 -21.82 7.96 4.39
CA VAL A 377 -23.27 7.98 4.66
C VAL A 377 -23.78 9.41 4.79
N LYS A 378 -23.06 10.25 5.55
CA LYS A 378 -23.39 11.67 5.73
C LYS A 378 -23.36 12.42 4.40
N ALA A 379 -22.33 12.21 3.58
CA ALA A 379 -22.21 12.82 2.26
C ALA A 379 -23.34 12.39 1.31
N LEU A 380 -23.69 11.10 1.33
CA LEU A 380 -24.79 10.53 0.54
C LEU A 380 -26.14 11.14 0.92
N GLN A 381 -26.44 11.24 2.22
CA GLN A 381 -27.68 11.84 2.72
C GLN A 381 -27.79 13.33 2.40
N ALA A 382 -26.69 14.08 2.54
CA ALA A 382 -26.64 15.50 2.21
C ALA A 382 -26.78 15.76 0.70
N GLY A 383 -26.11 14.95 -0.13
CA GLY A 383 -26.11 15.11 -1.59
C GLY A 383 -27.45 14.80 -2.26
N LEU A 384 -28.26 13.94 -1.65
CA LEU A 384 -29.55 13.50 -2.22
C LEU A 384 -30.77 14.27 -1.69
N GLY A 385 -30.59 15.26 -0.82
CA GLY A 385 -31.68 16.15 -0.37
C GLY A 385 -32.88 15.40 0.22
N GLY A 386 -32.65 14.25 0.87
CA GLY A 386 -33.71 13.38 1.42
C GLY A 386 -34.41 12.46 0.42
N THR A 387 -34.04 12.47 -0.86
CA THR A 387 -34.59 11.58 -1.91
C THR A 387 -33.78 10.30 -2.14
N GLY A 388 -32.73 10.09 -1.33
CA GLY A 388 -31.86 8.92 -1.41
C GLY A 388 -32.44 7.66 -0.76
N PRO A 389 -31.73 6.52 -0.87
CA PRO A 389 -32.21 5.27 -0.29
C PRO A 389 -32.26 5.33 1.24
N GLN A 390 -33.22 4.60 1.81
CA GLN A 390 -33.25 4.37 3.26
C GLN A 390 -32.14 3.38 3.63
N LEU A 391 -31.14 3.83 4.39
CA LEU A 391 -30.06 2.98 4.88
C LEU A 391 -30.31 2.53 6.32
N ALA A 392 -30.08 1.24 6.59
CA ALA A 392 -30.25 0.64 7.90
C ALA A 392 -29.05 -0.22 8.31
N ASN A 393 -28.65 -0.13 9.58
CA ASN A 393 -27.67 -1.03 10.17
C ASN A 393 -28.39 -2.27 10.74
N CYS A 394 -28.27 -3.38 10.03
CA CYS A 394 -28.84 -4.68 10.41
C CYS A 394 -27.82 -5.62 11.06
N THR A 395 -26.56 -5.20 11.22
CA THR A 395 -25.50 -5.96 11.88
C THR A 395 -25.85 -6.21 13.36
N ALA A 396 -25.81 -7.47 13.79
CA ALA A 396 -26.05 -7.85 15.19
C ALA A 396 -24.75 -7.75 16.01
N GLY A 397 -24.80 -7.15 17.21
CA GLY A 397 -23.66 -7.08 18.14
C GLY A 397 -22.48 -6.17 17.74
N GLY A 398 -22.52 -5.57 16.53
CA GLY A 398 -21.48 -4.69 15.99
C GLY A 398 -21.43 -3.27 16.57
N ALA A 399 -20.48 -2.46 16.11
CA ALA A 399 -20.39 -1.04 16.42
C ALA A 399 -21.52 -0.24 15.76
N ALA A 400 -22.05 0.75 16.48
CA ALA A 400 -23.04 1.69 15.99
C ALA A 400 -22.43 2.64 14.97
N ILE A 401 -23.12 2.83 13.85
CA ILE A 401 -22.70 3.70 12.75
C ILE A 401 -23.63 4.90 12.73
N GLU A 402 -23.09 6.08 13.01
CA GLU A 402 -23.85 7.33 12.97
C GLU A 402 -24.45 7.57 11.58
N GLY A 403 -25.70 8.06 11.54
CA GLY A 403 -26.44 8.27 10.30
C GLY A 403 -27.20 7.05 9.78
N LEU A 404 -27.04 5.86 10.38
CA LEU A 404 -27.78 4.65 10.02
C LEU A 404 -28.78 4.25 11.11
N ALA A 405 -30.02 3.98 10.72
CA ALA A 405 -31.02 3.47 11.65
C ALA A 405 -30.72 2.01 12.04
N ARG A 406 -30.65 1.71 13.33
CA ARG A 406 -30.53 0.32 13.83
C ARG A 406 -31.88 -0.40 13.69
N THR A 407 -31.89 -1.56 13.03
CA THR A 407 -33.06 -2.47 12.94
C THR A 407 -32.59 -3.91 12.78
N SER A 408 -33.39 -4.91 13.14
CA SER A 408 -33.02 -6.31 12.88
C SER A 408 -33.13 -6.65 11.39
N LEU A 409 -32.31 -7.60 10.91
CA LEU A 409 -32.42 -8.09 9.53
C LEU A 409 -33.80 -8.69 9.26
N GLU A 410 -34.38 -9.40 10.23
CA GLU A 410 -35.70 -9.98 10.11
C GLU A 410 -36.78 -8.91 9.91
N ALA A 411 -36.83 -7.90 10.77
CA ALA A 411 -37.78 -6.79 10.66
C ALA A 411 -37.58 -6.02 9.35
N PHE A 412 -36.33 -5.82 8.90
CA PHE A 412 -36.07 -5.21 7.59
C PHE A 412 -36.70 -6.04 6.46
N CYS A 413 -36.42 -7.34 6.41
CA CYS A 413 -36.91 -8.27 5.39
C CYS A 413 -38.44 -8.42 5.37
N GLU A 414 -39.11 -8.36 6.52
CA GLU A 414 -40.57 -8.38 6.61
C GLU A 414 -41.24 -7.21 5.88
N THR A 415 -40.55 -6.06 5.77
CA THR A 415 -41.06 -4.90 5.03
C THR A 415 -40.85 -4.98 3.52
N LEU A 416 -40.19 -6.03 3.01
CA LEU A 416 -39.78 -6.11 1.61
C LEU A 416 -40.75 -6.95 0.77
N PRO A 417 -41.16 -6.46 -0.41
CA PRO A 417 -41.82 -7.31 -1.39
C PRO A 417 -40.85 -8.37 -1.95
N PRO A 418 -41.35 -9.45 -2.56
CA PRO A 418 -40.52 -10.37 -3.34
C PRO A 418 -39.79 -9.66 -4.48
N LEU A 419 -38.62 -10.18 -4.85
CA LEU A 419 -37.86 -9.70 -6.00
C LEU A 419 -38.65 -9.93 -7.30
N PRO A 420 -38.55 -9.00 -8.26
CA PRO A 420 -39.01 -9.24 -9.62
C PRO A 420 -38.30 -10.44 -10.26
N ALA A 421 -39.00 -11.14 -11.16
CA ALA A 421 -38.43 -12.30 -11.87
C ALA A 421 -37.21 -11.95 -12.75
N ALA A 422 -37.13 -10.71 -13.24
CA ALA A 422 -36.01 -10.21 -14.02
C ALA A 422 -35.25 -9.13 -13.25
N LEU A 423 -33.96 -9.38 -13.00
CA LEU A 423 -33.01 -8.44 -12.43
C LEU A 423 -31.91 -8.21 -13.47
N PRO A 424 -32.05 -7.22 -14.37
CA PRO A 424 -31.11 -7.04 -15.48
C PRO A 424 -29.68 -6.85 -14.97
N LEU A 425 -29.47 -6.15 -13.83
CA LEU A 425 -28.22 -5.79 -13.13
C LEU A 425 -27.13 -5.13 -13.98
N THR A 426 -27.10 -5.43 -15.27
CA THR A 426 -26.20 -5.00 -16.30
C THR A 426 -27.00 -4.55 -17.53
N VAL A 427 -26.45 -3.59 -18.26
CA VAL A 427 -26.94 -3.17 -19.58
C VAL A 427 -25.77 -3.24 -20.56
N ARG A 428 -26.04 -3.69 -21.79
CA ARG A 428 -25.07 -3.66 -22.87
C ARG A 428 -24.98 -2.27 -23.51
N ARG A 429 -23.77 -1.84 -23.79
CA ARG A 429 -23.37 -0.62 -24.47
C ARG A 429 -22.66 -0.99 -25.77
N LYS A 430 -22.10 0.01 -26.46
CA LYS A 430 -21.32 -0.22 -27.66
C LYS A 430 -19.97 -0.84 -27.30
N THR A 431 -19.64 -1.98 -27.90
CA THR A 431 -18.31 -2.59 -27.80
C THR A 431 -17.27 -1.68 -28.44
N LEU A 432 -16.10 -1.57 -27.79
CA LEU A 432 -14.99 -0.75 -28.26
C LEU A 432 -13.82 -1.65 -28.70
N PRO A 433 -13.05 -1.25 -29.73
CA PRO A 433 -11.94 -2.05 -30.21
C PRO A 433 -10.83 -2.16 -29.16
N PRO A 434 -10.19 -3.33 -29.00
CA PRO A 434 -9.04 -3.50 -28.12
C PRO A 434 -7.86 -2.59 -28.51
N PRO A 435 -7.19 -1.91 -27.56
CA PRO A 435 -6.10 -0.97 -27.85
C PRO A 435 -4.73 -1.66 -28.02
N ALA A 436 -4.68 -2.78 -28.76
CA ALA A 436 -3.48 -3.62 -28.84
C ALA A 436 -2.25 -2.88 -29.41
N ASP A 437 -2.43 -2.05 -30.45
CA ASP A 437 -1.34 -1.33 -31.10
C ASP A 437 -0.84 -0.15 -30.25
N ALA A 438 -1.74 0.57 -29.58
CA ALA A 438 -1.38 1.63 -28.65
C ALA A 438 -0.57 1.07 -27.47
N LEU A 439 -0.96 -0.11 -26.97
CA LEU A 439 -0.25 -0.80 -25.90
C LEU A 439 1.14 -1.32 -26.37
N ALA A 440 1.23 -1.79 -27.62
CA ALA A 440 2.50 -2.19 -28.22
C ALA A 440 3.47 -1.01 -28.46
N ASP A 441 2.96 0.20 -28.73
CA ASP A 441 3.79 1.42 -28.78
C ASP A 441 4.40 1.73 -27.40
N VAL A 442 3.60 1.62 -26.33
CA VAL A 442 4.08 1.81 -24.95
C VAL A 442 5.18 0.79 -24.60
N ASP A 443 5.00 -0.50 -24.92
CA ASP A 443 6.06 -1.51 -24.73
C ASP A 443 7.35 -1.14 -25.48
N ASN A 444 7.24 -0.69 -26.73
CA ASN A 444 8.39 -0.29 -27.52
C ASN A 444 9.14 0.90 -26.91
N ARG A 445 8.42 1.89 -26.37
CA ARG A 445 9.01 3.03 -25.68
C ARG A 445 9.69 2.62 -24.38
N MET A 446 9.05 1.74 -23.60
CA MET A 446 9.63 1.14 -22.40
C MET A 446 10.91 0.35 -22.72
N ARG A 447 10.92 -0.42 -23.81
CA ARG A 447 12.12 -1.14 -24.27
C ARG A 447 13.29 -0.17 -24.50
N GLN A 448 13.03 0.91 -25.23
CA GLN A 448 14.06 1.91 -25.51
C GLN A 448 14.54 2.62 -24.24
N TYR A 449 13.65 2.81 -23.26
CA TYR A 449 14.03 3.35 -21.95
C TYR A 449 14.90 2.36 -21.16
N GLY A 450 14.58 1.07 -21.18
CA GLY A 450 15.42 0.02 -20.59
C GLY A 450 16.83 -0.03 -21.17
N VAL A 451 16.97 0.12 -22.49
CA VAL A 451 18.29 0.23 -23.16
C VAL A 451 19.06 1.48 -22.71
N LEU A 452 18.35 2.59 -22.49
CA LEU A 452 18.97 3.82 -21.98
C LEU A 452 19.45 3.65 -20.52
N ALA A 453 18.64 3.02 -19.66
CA ALA A 453 19.03 2.68 -18.30
C ALA A 453 20.25 1.74 -18.27
N GLU A 454 20.29 0.73 -19.14
CA GLU A 454 21.45 -0.16 -19.30
C GLU A 454 22.71 0.61 -19.71
N SER A 455 22.57 1.53 -20.67
CA SER A 455 23.69 2.36 -21.13
C SER A 455 24.28 3.22 -19.99
N ILE A 456 23.43 3.68 -19.07
CA ILE A 456 23.88 4.42 -17.88
C ILE A 456 24.70 3.50 -16.97
N VAL A 457 24.19 2.30 -16.67
CA VAL A 457 24.89 1.29 -15.86
C VAL A 457 26.26 0.96 -16.46
N GLU A 458 26.33 0.70 -17.77
CA GLU A 458 27.59 0.41 -18.45
C GLU A 458 28.62 1.54 -18.34
N VAL A 459 28.18 2.80 -18.47
CA VAL A 459 29.07 3.96 -18.35
C VAL A 459 29.52 4.14 -16.90
N CYS A 460 28.67 3.89 -15.90
CA CYS A 460 29.08 3.89 -14.51
C CYS A 460 30.17 2.86 -14.23
N LEU A 461 30.02 1.62 -14.71
CA LEU A 461 31.03 0.57 -14.59
C LEU A 461 32.35 0.93 -15.29
N LYS A 462 32.28 1.50 -16.50
CA LYS A 462 33.46 1.99 -17.22
C LYS A 462 34.17 3.10 -16.43
N LEU A 463 33.43 4.08 -15.93
CA LEU A 463 33.97 5.19 -15.16
C LEU A 463 34.60 4.72 -13.84
N ARG A 464 33.97 3.79 -13.13
CA ARG A 464 34.54 3.15 -11.94
C ARG A 464 35.90 2.51 -12.24
N LYS A 465 35.98 1.69 -13.29
CA LYS A 465 37.23 1.06 -13.72
C LYS A 465 38.32 2.06 -14.10
N GLU A 466 37.96 3.20 -14.70
CA GLU A 466 38.93 4.26 -15.01
C GLU A 466 39.41 4.99 -13.75
N LEU A 467 38.56 5.15 -12.72
CA LEU A 467 38.92 5.74 -11.43
C LEU A 467 39.84 4.82 -10.59
N GLU A 468 39.72 3.50 -10.75
CA GLU A 468 40.56 2.50 -10.06
C GLU A 468 41.97 2.37 -10.67
N GLN A 469 42.20 2.87 -11.89
CA GLN A 469 43.49 2.74 -12.57
C GLN A 469 44.60 3.54 -11.90
N GLN A 470 45.79 2.95 -11.87
CA GLN A 470 47.03 3.54 -11.37
C GLN A 470 48.11 3.43 -12.46
N PRO A 471 48.60 4.54 -13.05
CA PRO A 471 48.21 5.92 -12.80
C PRO A 471 46.83 6.28 -13.39
N LEU A 472 46.16 7.26 -12.78
CA LEU A 472 44.83 7.73 -13.19
C LEU A 472 44.85 8.37 -14.59
N ASN A 473 43.98 7.90 -15.49
CA ASN A 473 43.80 8.51 -16.80
C ASN A 473 42.71 9.62 -16.78
N VAL A 474 43.12 10.84 -16.44
CA VAL A 474 42.21 12.00 -16.30
C VAL A 474 41.41 12.29 -17.57
N ALA A 475 42.00 12.10 -18.76
CA ALA A 475 41.32 12.35 -20.03
C ALA A 475 40.15 11.38 -20.24
N LYS A 476 40.37 10.08 -20.00
CA LYS A 476 39.32 9.06 -20.09
C LYS A 476 38.22 9.27 -19.05
N VAL A 477 38.59 9.60 -17.81
CA VAL A 477 37.62 9.93 -16.75
C VAL A 477 36.70 11.07 -17.18
N ARG A 478 37.25 12.17 -17.72
CA ARG A 478 36.45 13.30 -18.21
C ARG A 478 35.50 12.92 -19.35
N ILE A 479 35.94 12.06 -20.27
CA ILE A 479 35.09 11.55 -21.36
C ILE A 479 33.92 10.76 -20.78
N GLN A 480 34.17 9.82 -19.86
CA GLN A 480 33.09 9.01 -19.29
C GLN A 480 32.14 9.83 -18.42
N GLN A 481 32.63 10.82 -17.67
CA GLN A 481 31.79 11.76 -16.93
C GLN A 481 30.84 12.52 -17.86
N LYS A 482 31.34 13.02 -19.00
CA LYS A 482 30.51 13.70 -20.00
C LYS A 482 29.45 12.77 -20.60
N ASN A 483 29.84 11.53 -20.93
CA ASN A 483 28.91 10.52 -21.44
C ASN A 483 27.81 10.23 -20.43
N LEU A 484 28.16 10.07 -19.15
CA LEU A 484 27.21 9.81 -18.07
C LEU A 484 26.21 10.96 -17.92
N GLN A 485 26.68 12.20 -17.88
CA GLN A 485 25.81 13.39 -17.81
C GLN A 485 24.84 13.48 -18.99
N GLN A 486 25.32 13.20 -20.21
CA GLN A 486 24.48 13.20 -21.40
C GLN A 486 23.41 12.10 -21.36
N LEU A 487 23.76 10.89 -20.92
CA LEU A 487 22.81 9.79 -20.81
C LEU A 487 21.74 10.05 -19.73
N ILE A 488 22.14 10.59 -18.57
CA ILE A 488 21.20 10.99 -17.51
C ILE A 488 20.25 12.08 -18.03
N GLY A 489 20.77 13.12 -18.71
CA GLY A 489 19.92 14.16 -19.30
C GLY A 489 18.90 13.60 -20.30
N ARG A 490 19.32 12.69 -21.18
CA ARG A 490 18.42 11.99 -22.11
C ARG A 490 17.38 11.13 -21.40
N GLU A 491 17.75 10.50 -20.28
CA GLU A 491 16.82 9.71 -19.47
C GLU A 491 15.77 10.59 -18.82
N GLU A 492 16.15 11.74 -18.29
CA GLU A 492 15.22 12.71 -17.72
C GLU A 492 14.22 13.26 -18.74
N GLU A 493 14.68 13.55 -19.96
CA GLU A 493 13.81 13.94 -21.08
C GLU A 493 12.83 12.82 -21.42
N LYS A 494 13.33 11.59 -21.57
CA LYS A 494 12.51 10.42 -21.90
C LYS A 494 11.47 10.11 -20.83
N ARG A 495 11.83 10.25 -19.56
CA ARG A 495 10.92 10.08 -18.41
C ARG A 495 9.78 11.12 -18.39
N LYS A 496 9.94 12.26 -19.06
CA LYS A 496 8.93 13.32 -19.15
C LYS A 496 8.01 13.18 -20.36
N GLU A 497 8.27 12.25 -21.29
CA GLU A 497 7.40 12.01 -22.45
C GLU A 497 5.97 11.69 -22.01
N PRO A 498 4.92 12.40 -22.50
CA PRO A 498 3.54 12.25 -22.01
C PRO A 498 3.04 10.81 -21.95
N ASN A 499 3.27 10.02 -23.01
CA ASN A 499 2.76 8.66 -23.17
C ASN A 499 3.57 7.59 -22.42
N LEU A 500 4.69 7.97 -21.80
CA LEU A 500 5.60 7.06 -21.10
C LEU A 500 5.76 7.42 -19.62
N ARG A 501 5.68 8.71 -19.30
CA ARG A 501 5.90 9.29 -17.97
C ARG A 501 5.13 8.56 -16.88
N LEU A 502 3.83 8.37 -17.06
CA LEU A 502 2.99 7.81 -16.00
C LEU A 502 3.25 6.31 -15.77
N TRP A 503 3.57 5.56 -16.84
CA TRP A 503 3.93 4.14 -16.73
C TRP A 503 5.28 3.97 -16.03
N LEU A 504 6.27 4.77 -16.41
CA LEU A 504 7.59 4.76 -15.76
C LEU A 504 7.54 5.26 -14.32
N GLN A 505 6.64 6.19 -14.01
CA GLN A 505 6.56 6.77 -12.67
C GLN A 505 6.34 5.70 -11.59
N ALA A 506 5.50 4.69 -11.83
CA ALA A 506 5.27 3.61 -10.87
C ALA A 506 6.53 2.76 -10.64
N VAL A 507 7.31 2.49 -11.70
CA VAL A 507 8.59 1.77 -11.63
C VAL A 507 9.62 2.60 -10.88
N VAL A 508 9.83 3.85 -11.31
CA VAL A 508 10.83 4.75 -10.74
C VAL A 508 10.54 5.06 -9.27
N GLN A 509 9.28 5.31 -8.90
CA GLN A 509 8.90 5.54 -7.51
C GLN A 509 9.14 4.32 -6.62
N HIS A 510 8.86 3.11 -7.14
CA HIS A 510 9.17 1.88 -6.40
C HIS A 510 10.68 1.73 -6.18
N VAL A 511 11.48 1.92 -7.22
CA VAL A 511 12.95 1.82 -7.12
C VAL A 511 13.49 2.90 -6.19
N ASP A 512 13.11 4.16 -6.37
CA ASP A 512 13.59 5.27 -5.54
C ASP A 512 13.27 5.04 -4.06
N ARG A 513 12.09 4.50 -3.73
CA ARG A 513 11.74 4.08 -2.37
C ARG A 513 12.68 3.00 -1.85
N VAL A 514 12.91 1.94 -2.62
CA VAL A 514 13.82 0.85 -2.24
C VAL A 514 15.24 1.40 -2.01
N MET A 515 15.73 2.27 -2.90
CA MET A 515 17.04 2.90 -2.77
C MET A 515 17.13 3.76 -1.50
N GLN A 516 16.08 4.55 -1.19
CA GLN A 516 16.00 5.37 0.02
C GLN A 516 15.99 4.54 1.30
N GLU A 517 15.34 3.38 1.26
CA GLU A 517 15.25 2.44 2.37
C GLU A 517 16.48 1.53 2.50
N THR A 518 17.45 1.59 1.57
CA THR A 518 18.65 0.75 1.58
C THR A 518 19.77 1.41 2.40
N PRO A 519 20.19 0.81 3.54
CA PRO A 519 21.25 1.37 4.38
C PRO A 519 22.57 1.54 3.62
N GLY A 520 23.21 2.71 3.81
CA GLY A 520 24.54 3.01 3.26
C GLY A 520 24.60 3.26 1.75
N LEU A 521 23.49 3.12 1.03
CA LEU A 521 23.47 3.32 -0.43
C LEU A 521 23.44 4.81 -0.82
N ILE A 522 22.78 5.64 -0.03
CA ILE A 522 22.78 7.11 -0.20
C ILE A 522 23.85 7.69 0.73
N SER A 523 24.83 8.38 0.14
CA SER A 523 25.91 9.05 0.87
C SER A 523 25.73 10.56 0.86
N GLN A 524 25.95 11.21 2.02
CA GLN A 524 26.08 12.69 2.11
C GLN A 524 27.49 13.17 1.71
N GLU A 525 28.46 12.26 1.61
CA GLU A 525 29.83 12.56 1.22
C GLU A 525 29.96 12.62 -0.32
N ASN A 526 30.75 13.56 -0.81
CA ASN A 526 31.14 13.68 -2.23
C ASN A 526 32.17 12.60 -2.65
N ASP A 527 31.84 11.33 -2.40
CA ASP A 527 32.64 10.18 -2.84
C ASP A 527 32.17 9.69 -4.23
N PRO A 528 33.01 9.80 -5.27
CA PRO A 528 32.67 9.34 -6.61
C PRO A 528 32.30 7.85 -6.70
N PHE A 529 32.90 6.97 -5.90
CA PHE A 529 32.62 5.54 -5.93
C PHE A 529 31.23 5.23 -5.37
N LYS A 530 30.85 5.90 -4.27
CA LYS A 530 29.50 5.77 -3.69
C LYS A 530 28.43 6.33 -4.64
N GLN A 531 28.69 7.46 -5.29
CA GLN A 531 27.79 8.03 -6.30
C GLN A 531 27.58 7.08 -7.48
N LEU A 532 28.66 6.48 -7.99
CA LEU A 532 28.56 5.50 -9.07
C LEU A 532 27.81 4.23 -8.63
N ALA A 533 28.07 3.72 -7.43
CA ALA A 533 27.35 2.58 -6.88
C ALA A 533 25.84 2.84 -6.74
N TYR A 534 25.44 4.04 -6.29
CA TYR A 534 24.05 4.45 -6.24
C TYR A 534 23.41 4.46 -7.64
N LEU A 535 24.08 5.07 -8.62
CA LEU A 535 23.56 5.14 -10.00
C LEU A 535 23.45 3.75 -10.64
N GLU A 536 24.45 2.88 -10.45
CA GLU A 536 24.42 1.49 -10.92
C GLU A 536 23.25 0.72 -10.32
N ALA A 537 23.08 0.76 -9.00
CA ALA A 537 21.99 0.07 -8.31
C ALA A 537 20.61 0.60 -8.76
N ARG A 538 20.47 1.93 -8.82
CA ARG A 538 19.21 2.57 -9.22
C ARG A 538 18.82 2.26 -10.66
N TYR A 539 19.71 2.51 -11.62
CA TYR A 539 19.39 2.30 -13.04
C TYR A 539 19.34 0.81 -13.41
N GLY A 540 20.13 -0.04 -12.76
CA GLY A 540 20.04 -1.49 -12.89
C GLY A 540 18.67 -2.02 -12.45
N PHE A 541 18.18 -1.57 -11.28
CA PHE A 541 16.86 -1.98 -10.82
C PHE A 541 15.73 -1.39 -11.69
N ILE A 542 15.84 -0.12 -12.11
CA ILE A 542 14.88 0.48 -13.06
C ILE A 542 14.79 -0.34 -14.35
N ARG A 543 15.94 -0.75 -14.93
CA ARG A 543 15.99 -1.61 -16.12
C ARG A 543 15.27 -2.94 -15.87
N ASP A 544 15.62 -3.65 -14.80
CA ASP A 544 15.09 -4.99 -14.53
C ASP A 544 13.59 -4.98 -14.24
N LEU A 545 13.14 -3.99 -13.47
CA LEU A 545 11.72 -3.84 -13.14
C LEU A 545 10.90 -3.34 -14.33
N SER A 546 11.48 -2.52 -15.20
CA SER A 546 10.87 -2.16 -16.49
C SER A 546 10.69 -3.39 -17.36
N GLU A 547 11.64 -4.30 -17.39
CA GLU A 547 11.53 -5.56 -18.15
C GLU A 547 10.46 -6.50 -17.57
N ASP A 548 10.33 -6.59 -16.25
CA ASP A 548 9.23 -7.32 -15.61
C ASP A 548 7.85 -6.76 -16.03
N LEU A 549 7.70 -5.43 -16.04
CA LEU A 549 6.47 -4.78 -16.48
C LEU A 549 6.23 -4.97 -17.99
N ARG A 550 7.26 -4.91 -18.83
CA ARG A 550 7.18 -5.18 -20.27
C ARG A 550 6.66 -6.59 -20.59
N ARG A 551 7.01 -7.59 -19.79
CA ARG A 551 6.43 -8.94 -19.94
C ARG A 551 4.92 -8.94 -19.77
N ASP A 552 4.39 -8.11 -18.86
CA ASP A 552 2.93 -7.93 -18.71
C ASP A 552 2.35 -7.25 -19.96
N PHE A 553 2.98 -6.19 -20.47
CA PHE A 553 2.57 -5.55 -21.73
C PHE A 553 2.50 -6.54 -22.89
N MET A 554 3.58 -7.32 -23.11
CA MET A 554 3.64 -8.31 -24.18
C MET A 554 2.56 -9.39 -24.04
N GLY A 555 2.36 -9.91 -22.82
CA GLY A 555 1.31 -10.89 -22.54
C GLY A 555 -0.09 -10.34 -22.82
N VAL A 556 -0.34 -9.09 -22.42
CA VAL A 556 -1.64 -8.42 -22.65
C VAL A 556 -1.86 -8.10 -24.12
N VAL A 557 -0.85 -7.58 -24.84
CA VAL A 557 -0.94 -7.33 -26.30
C VAL A 557 -1.28 -8.62 -27.04
N ARG A 558 -0.64 -9.74 -26.66
CA ARG A 558 -0.97 -11.06 -27.22
C ARG A 558 -2.44 -11.40 -27.00
N ARG A 559 -2.93 -11.33 -25.75
CA ARG A 559 -4.34 -11.61 -25.42
C ARG A 559 -5.30 -10.70 -26.18
N LEU A 560 -5.05 -9.39 -26.23
CA LEU A 560 -5.90 -8.45 -26.96
C LEU A 560 -5.99 -8.77 -28.46
N ARG A 561 -4.90 -9.24 -29.08
CA ARG A 561 -4.90 -9.67 -30.49
C ARG A 561 -5.69 -10.96 -30.70
N VAL A 562 -5.59 -11.91 -29.77
CA VAL A 562 -6.39 -13.15 -29.79
C VAL A 562 -7.87 -12.83 -29.64
N LEU A 563 -8.24 -11.91 -28.73
CA LEU A 563 -9.60 -11.41 -28.56
C LEU A 563 -10.13 -10.70 -29.81
N ALA A 564 -9.32 -9.84 -30.44
CA ALA A 564 -9.68 -9.19 -31.70
C ALA A 564 -9.89 -10.20 -32.84
N ALA A 565 -9.27 -11.38 -32.77
CA ALA A 565 -9.45 -12.48 -33.72
C ALA A 565 -10.62 -13.42 -33.36
N GLY A 566 -11.35 -13.15 -32.27
CA GLY A 566 -12.49 -13.97 -31.82
C GLY A 566 -12.08 -15.36 -31.29
N GLN A 567 -10.85 -15.49 -30.80
CA GLN A 567 -10.31 -16.73 -30.24
C GLN A 567 -10.23 -16.64 -28.70
N GLU A 568 -10.26 -17.79 -28.03
CA GLU A 568 -10.06 -17.88 -26.58
C GLU A 568 -8.60 -18.17 -26.25
N GLU A 569 -8.04 -17.46 -25.26
CA GLU A 569 -6.71 -17.76 -24.68
C GLU A 569 -6.87 -18.13 -23.19
N PRO A 570 -6.20 -19.19 -22.71
CA PRO A 570 -6.23 -19.56 -21.29
C PRO A 570 -5.86 -18.42 -20.34
N SER A 571 -6.25 -18.57 -19.08
CA SER A 571 -6.09 -17.61 -17.98
C SER A 571 -4.65 -17.10 -17.80
N SER A 572 -4.52 -15.91 -17.21
CA SER A 572 -3.24 -15.23 -17.05
C SER A 572 -2.25 -16.00 -16.15
N SER A 573 -1.00 -16.09 -16.62
CA SER A 573 0.12 -16.60 -15.82
C SER A 573 0.32 -15.74 -14.56
N PRO A 574 0.77 -16.28 -13.40
CA PRO A 574 1.03 -15.49 -12.19
C PRO A 574 1.96 -14.29 -12.42
N PHE A 575 1.96 -13.33 -11.48
CA PHE A 575 2.92 -12.22 -11.55
C PHE A 575 4.34 -12.76 -11.47
N VAL A 576 5.20 -12.27 -12.36
CA VAL A 576 6.64 -12.57 -12.34
C VAL A 576 7.37 -11.33 -11.84
N PHE A 577 8.09 -11.46 -10.72
CA PHE A 577 8.97 -10.43 -10.15
C PHE A 577 10.43 -10.89 -10.21
N LYS A 578 10.94 -11.14 -11.41
CA LYS A 578 12.31 -11.63 -11.61
C LYS A 578 13.34 -10.64 -11.05
N SER A 579 13.07 -9.35 -11.17
CA SER A 579 13.92 -8.28 -10.64
C SER A 579 14.05 -8.31 -9.11
N PHE A 580 13.01 -8.72 -8.38
CA PHE A 580 13.06 -8.84 -6.92
C PHE A 580 13.89 -10.04 -6.51
N ARG A 581 13.66 -11.19 -7.17
CA ARG A 581 14.46 -12.40 -6.95
C ARG A 581 15.94 -12.13 -7.20
N GLU A 582 16.28 -11.51 -8.33
CA GLU A 582 17.68 -11.27 -8.69
C GLU A 582 18.38 -10.35 -7.68
N GLN A 583 17.71 -9.28 -7.20
CA GLN A 583 18.26 -8.43 -6.14
C GLN A 583 18.48 -9.19 -4.84
N ALA A 584 17.52 -10.03 -4.44
CA ALA A 584 17.66 -10.85 -3.25
C ALA A 584 18.86 -11.81 -3.38
N LEU A 585 18.99 -12.48 -4.53
CA LEU A 585 20.10 -13.39 -4.82
C LEU A 585 21.45 -12.68 -4.88
N GLN A 586 21.52 -11.49 -5.48
CA GLN A 586 22.74 -10.68 -5.51
C GLN A 586 23.16 -10.29 -4.10
N ARG A 587 22.20 -9.85 -3.27
CA ARG A 587 22.47 -9.46 -1.90
C ARG A 587 22.95 -10.63 -1.04
N MET A 588 22.28 -11.78 -1.11
CA MET A 588 22.72 -12.99 -0.44
C MET A 588 24.09 -13.46 -0.96
N GLY A 589 24.34 -13.34 -2.27
CA GLY A 589 25.61 -13.76 -2.87
C GLY A 589 26.84 -12.97 -2.40
N ASN A 590 26.64 -11.75 -1.87
CA ASN A 590 27.72 -10.96 -1.27
C ASN A 590 28.22 -11.56 0.06
N SER A 591 27.37 -12.25 0.82
CA SER A 591 27.71 -12.81 2.14
C SER A 591 27.70 -14.34 2.20
N HIS A 592 26.95 -15.01 1.33
CA HIS A 592 26.84 -16.48 1.26
C HIS A 592 26.60 -16.95 -0.20
N ARG A 593 27.69 -17.25 -0.91
CA ARG A 593 27.64 -17.62 -2.34
C ARG A 593 26.93 -18.95 -2.61
N GLU A 594 27.14 -19.95 -1.75
CA GLU A 594 26.54 -21.28 -1.89
C GLU A 594 24.99 -21.20 -1.85
N LEU A 595 24.43 -20.51 -0.84
CA LEU A 595 22.99 -20.27 -0.74
C LEU A 595 22.42 -19.57 -1.97
N ALA A 596 23.04 -18.48 -2.44
CA ALA A 596 22.57 -17.77 -3.61
C ALA A 596 22.61 -18.64 -4.89
N ALA A 597 23.63 -19.48 -5.04
CA ALA A 597 23.73 -20.42 -6.15
C ALA A 597 22.68 -21.54 -6.06
N PHE A 598 22.42 -22.05 -4.85
CA PHE A 598 21.38 -23.04 -4.58
C PHE A 598 19.99 -22.50 -4.93
N LEU A 599 19.63 -21.34 -4.38
CA LEU A 599 18.33 -20.71 -4.62
C LEU A 599 18.13 -20.37 -6.10
N ARG A 600 19.19 -20.00 -6.84
CA ARG A 600 19.07 -19.75 -8.29
C ARG A 600 18.66 -21.00 -9.10
N LYS A 601 18.99 -22.21 -8.63
CA LYS A 601 18.68 -23.47 -9.32
C LYS A 601 17.34 -24.09 -8.91
N THR A 602 16.85 -23.77 -7.71
CA THR A 602 15.69 -24.43 -7.11
C THR A 602 14.54 -23.44 -6.90
N PRO A 603 13.64 -23.25 -7.90
CA PRO A 603 12.41 -22.49 -7.68
C PRO A 603 11.53 -23.23 -6.66
N ALA A 604 10.91 -22.47 -5.75
CA ALA A 604 10.22 -23.05 -4.61
C ALA A 604 8.88 -23.71 -4.98
N VAL A 605 8.69 -24.95 -4.54
CA VAL A 605 7.37 -25.54 -4.30
C VAL A 605 7.23 -25.67 -2.78
N LEU A 606 6.34 -24.86 -2.20
CA LEU A 606 6.10 -24.92 -0.76
C LEU A 606 5.28 -26.18 -0.42
N PRO A 607 5.73 -27.04 0.52
CA PRO A 607 4.94 -28.17 0.97
C PRO A 607 3.67 -27.67 1.69
N PRO A 608 2.46 -27.92 1.15
CA PRO A 608 1.21 -27.39 1.71
C PRO A 608 0.87 -28.01 3.08
N ASP A 609 1.44 -29.16 3.38
CA ASP A 609 1.37 -29.85 4.67
C ASP A 609 2.29 -29.22 5.73
N ARG A 610 3.25 -28.39 5.32
CA ARG A 610 4.17 -27.65 6.20
C ARG A 610 3.86 -26.16 6.29
N PHE A 611 3.51 -25.50 5.19
CA PHE A 611 3.28 -24.05 5.15
C PHE A 611 1.92 -23.69 4.55
N GLN A 612 1.22 -22.74 5.18
CA GLN A 612 0.09 -22.03 4.59
C GLN A 612 0.47 -20.56 4.44
N VAL A 613 0.38 -20.04 3.21
CA VAL A 613 0.83 -18.69 2.88
C VAL A 613 -0.31 -17.88 2.29
N ARG A 614 -0.56 -16.70 2.85
CA ARG A 614 -1.44 -15.69 2.25
C ARG A 614 -0.59 -14.61 1.61
N TRP A 615 -0.48 -14.70 0.29
CA TRP A 615 0.44 -13.89 -0.49
C TRP A 615 0.07 -12.41 -0.52
N MET A 616 1.09 -11.56 -0.45
CA MET A 616 1.01 -10.11 -0.65
C MET A 616 2.12 -9.71 -1.61
N ASN A 617 1.81 -9.58 -2.90
CA ASN A 617 2.81 -9.21 -3.90
C ASN A 617 3.53 -7.91 -3.49
N GLN A 618 4.84 -7.85 -3.69
CA GLN A 618 5.77 -6.79 -3.27
C GLN A 618 6.11 -6.75 -1.77
N HIS A 619 5.41 -7.50 -0.93
CA HIS A 619 5.57 -7.47 0.52
C HIS A 619 5.87 -8.87 1.08
N VAL A 620 6.28 -8.91 2.35
CA VAL A 620 6.32 -10.17 3.11
C VAL A 620 4.89 -10.66 3.34
N PRO A 621 4.60 -11.96 3.13
CA PRO A 621 3.27 -12.51 3.29
C PRO A 621 2.98 -12.89 4.74
N PHE A 622 1.72 -13.21 5.00
CA PHE A 622 1.34 -13.94 6.20
C PHE A 622 1.64 -15.43 6.02
N VAL A 623 2.25 -16.05 7.03
CA VAL A 623 2.67 -17.45 7.00
C VAL A 623 2.21 -18.15 8.28
N LYS A 624 1.56 -19.31 8.11
CA LYS A 624 1.43 -20.33 9.17
C LYS A 624 2.37 -21.48 8.84
N CYS A 625 3.03 -22.02 9.84
CA CYS A 625 3.81 -23.25 9.72
C CYS A 625 3.24 -24.34 10.60
N ARG A 626 3.38 -25.59 10.16
CA ARG A 626 3.02 -26.77 10.95
C ARG A 626 4.26 -27.29 11.67
N LEU A 627 4.26 -27.26 13.00
CA LEU A 627 5.36 -27.77 13.82
C LEU A 627 5.44 -29.31 13.76
N SER A 628 6.57 -29.87 14.21
CA SER A 628 6.80 -31.32 14.25
C SER A 628 5.79 -32.09 15.12
N ASP A 629 5.18 -31.44 16.11
CA ASP A 629 4.09 -31.98 16.93
C ASP A 629 2.71 -31.97 16.23
N GLY A 630 2.65 -31.47 14.99
CA GLY A 630 1.45 -31.41 14.16
C GLY A 630 0.60 -30.15 14.33
N ARG A 631 0.90 -29.27 15.29
CA ARG A 631 0.17 -28.00 15.50
C ARG A 631 0.49 -26.96 14.43
N TRP A 632 -0.51 -26.16 14.05
CA TRP A 632 -0.32 -24.98 13.21
C TRP A 632 -0.06 -23.74 14.06
N VAL A 633 0.99 -23.00 13.72
CA VAL A 633 1.37 -21.76 14.38
C VAL A 633 1.46 -20.64 13.36
N ALA A 634 0.80 -19.51 13.63
CA ALA A 634 0.96 -18.30 12.85
C ALA A 634 2.29 -17.63 13.23
N LEU A 635 3.11 -17.31 12.22
CA LEU A 635 4.38 -16.62 12.45
C LEU A 635 4.18 -15.12 12.69
N SER A 636 3.07 -14.54 12.24
CA SER A 636 2.70 -13.16 12.54
C SER A 636 1.19 -13.00 12.44
N GLY A 637 0.56 -12.11 13.21
CA GLY A 637 -0.86 -11.79 13.04
C GLY A 637 -1.15 -11.10 11.70
N PHE A 638 -2.26 -11.42 11.03
CA PHE A 638 -2.53 -10.89 9.67
C PHE A 638 -2.70 -9.37 9.64
N THR A 639 -3.49 -8.81 10.57
CA THR A 639 -3.80 -7.38 10.62
C THR A 639 -2.76 -6.57 11.39
N SER A 640 -2.01 -7.20 12.30
CA SER A 640 -1.10 -6.54 13.24
C SER A 640 0.36 -6.95 13.10
N MET A 641 0.74 -7.65 12.01
CA MET A 641 2.11 -8.19 11.86
C MET A 641 3.21 -7.14 12.11
N PHE A 642 3.05 -5.93 11.58
CA PHE A 642 4.03 -4.86 11.74
C PHE A 642 3.98 -4.26 13.14
N ASP A 643 2.80 -3.90 13.66
CA ASP A 643 2.64 -3.35 15.01
C ASP A 643 3.19 -4.31 16.08
N ARG A 644 2.93 -5.60 15.92
CA ARG A 644 3.42 -6.63 16.83
C ARG A 644 4.93 -6.84 16.71
N ALA A 645 5.48 -6.82 15.50
CA ALA A 645 6.93 -6.87 15.31
C ALA A 645 7.62 -5.71 16.00
N VAL A 646 7.05 -4.50 15.94
CA VAL A 646 7.55 -3.31 16.67
C VAL A 646 7.61 -3.59 18.17
N LEU A 647 6.51 -4.07 18.77
CA LEU A 647 6.43 -4.36 20.21
C LEU A 647 7.42 -5.45 20.66
N GLU A 648 7.56 -6.51 19.87
CA GLU A 648 8.42 -7.65 20.18
C GLU A 648 9.91 -7.30 19.99
N VAL A 649 10.25 -6.50 18.97
CA VAL A 649 11.59 -5.91 18.80
C VAL A 649 11.92 -4.95 19.95
N ASP A 650 10.96 -4.12 20.37
CA ASP A 650 11.11 -3.23 21.53
C ASP A 650 11.40 -3.99 22.82
N ALA A 651 10.68 -5.10 23.05
CA ALA A 651 10.91 -5.96 24.20
C ALA A 651 12.32 -6.55 24.18
N PHE A 652 12.77 -7.07 23.02
CA PHE A 652 14.12 -7.59 22.84
C PHE A 652 15.20 -6.54 23.13
N VAL A 653 15.06 -5.33 22.55
CA VAL A 653 16.01 -4.22 22.76
C VAL A 653 16.12 -3.85 24.24
N ARG A 654 14.99 -3.79 24.95
CA ARG A 654 14.98 -3.49 26.39
C ARG A 654 15.64 -4.60 27.22
N GLN A 655 15.31 -5.86 26.93
CA GLN A 655 15.83 -7.02 27.67
C GLN A 655 17.34 -7.19 27.50
N THR A 656 17.86 -6.90 26.31
CA THR A 656 19.28 -7.04 25.98
C THR A 656 20.09 -5.76 26.22
N ALA A 657 19.42 -4.65 26.56
CA ALA A 657 20.02 -3.31 26.54
C ALA A 657 20.80 -3.05 25.24
N PHE A 658 20.17 -3.37 24.10
CA PHE A 658 20.84 -3.42 22.81
C PHE A 658 21.46 -2.06 22.42
N ASP A 659 22.74 -2.10 22.11
CA ASP A 659 23.56 -0.99 21.63
C ASP A 659 24.31 -1.45 20.38
N PRO A 660 24.02 -0.91 19.18
CA PRO A 660 24.66 -1.33 17.94
C PRO A 660 26.18 -1.13 17.89
N ALA A 661 26.76 -0.33 18.81
CA ALA A 661 28.21 -0.17 18.91
C ALA A 661 28.89 -1.29 19.73
N ARG A 662 28.12 -2.05 20.51
CA ARG A 662 28.61 -3.07 21.45
C ARG A 662 28.03 -4.46 21.19
N HIS A 663 26.94 -4.53 20.43
CA HIS A 663 26.19 -5.74 20.22
C HIS A 663 26.02 -6.04 18.73
N ALA A 664 25.99 -7.34 18.42
CA ALA A 664 25.50 -7.87 17.16
C ALA A 664 24.19 -8.61 17.42
N VAL A 665 23.39 -8.89 16.40
CA VAL A 665 22.14 -9.64 16.56
C VAL A 665 22.11 -10.87 15.65
N VAL A 666 21.63 -11.97 16.22
CA VAL A 666 21.33 -13.21 15.49
C VAL A 666 19.82 -13.43 15.50
N PHE A 667 19.19 -13.41 14.34
CA PHE A 667 17.80 -13.84 14.17
C PHE A 667 17.76 -15.33 13.88
N ALA A 668 17.30 -16.11 14.84
CA ALA A 668 17.09 -17.54 14.64
C ALA A 668 15.65 -17.80 14.21
N VAL A 669 15.50 -18.30 12.99
CA VAL A 669 14.21 -18.56 12.35
C VAL A 669 13.45 -17.25 12.13
N PRO A 670 13.73 -16.53 11.03
CA PRO A 670 13.16 -15.21 10.79
C PRO A 670 11.64 -15.23 10.55
N GLY A 671 11.04 -16.43 10.44
CA GLY A 671 9.62 -16.61 10.24
C GLY A 671 9.18 -16.12 8.86
N ASN A 672 8.31 -15.11 8.83
CA ASN A 672 7.98 -14.38 7.60
C ASN A 672 8.82 -13.11 7.40
N TRP A 673 9.93 -12.98 8.15
CA TRP A 673 10.92 -11.90 8.10
C TRP A 673 10.52 -10.56 8.73
N VAL A 674 9.28 -10.37 9.19
CA VAL A 674 8.81 -9.06 9.66
C VAL A 674 9.66 -8.47 10.78
N HIS A 675 10.10 -9.26 11.77
CA HIS A 675 10.96 -8.80 12.87
C HIS A 675 12.36 -8.40 12.41
N VAL A 676 12.94 -9.15 11.48
CA VAL A 676 14.25 -8.85 10.90
C VAL A 676 14.20 -7.49 10.22
N LEU A 677 13.14 -7.25 9.46
CA LEU A 677 12.95 -6.00 8.71
C LEU A 677 12.72 -4.83 9.66
N GLU A 678 11.85 -5.00 10.66
CA GLU A 678 11.59 -3.96 11.67
C GLU A 678 12.87 -3.58 12.42
N PHE A 679 13.64 -4.57 12.87
CA PHE A 679 14.90 -4.33 13.55
C PHE A 679 15.91 -3.62 12.65
N ALA A 680 16.09 -4.08 11.40
CA ALA A 680 17.04 -3.50 10.46
C ALA A 680 16.70 -2.05 10.09
N ARG A 681 15.40 -1.70 10.00
CA ARG A 681 14.95 -0.31 9.78
C ARG A 681 15.34 0.61 10.93
N ARG A 682 15.25 0.13 12.18
CA ARG A 682 15.57 0.91 13.38
C ARG A 682 17.07 1.00 13.65
N TYR A 683 17.82 -0.07 13.37
CA TYR A 683 19.25 -0.16 13.62
C TYR A 683 20.03 -0.46 12.32
N PRO A 684 20.05 0.49 11.36
CA PRO A 684 20.69 0.28 10.05
C PRO A 684 22.22 0.11 10.11
N GLN A 685 22.83 0.35 11.28
CA GLN A 685 24.27 0.18 11.54
C GLN A 685 24.60 -1.10 12.33
N ALA A 686 23.58 -1.86 12.77
CA ALA A 686 23.81 -3.08 13.54
C ALA A 686 24.37 -4.19 12.66
N GLN A 687 25.25 -5.03 13.23
CA GLN A 687 25.68 -6.25 12.56
C GLN A 687 24.62 -7.34 12.74
N ILE A 688 24.12 -7.87 11.63
CA ILE A 688 22.98 -8.80 11.60
C ILE A 688 23.39 -10.13 10.97
N MET A 689 23.08 -11.23 11.65
CA MET A 689 23.07 -12.57 11.08
C MET A 689 21.67 -13.16 11.16
N VAL A 690 21.18 -13.75 10.06
CA VAL A 690 19.90 -14.44 9.99
C VAL A 690 20.15 -15.92 9.73
N LEU A 691 19.62 -16.77 10.59
CA LEU A 691 19.65 -18.23 10.45
C LEU A 691 18.29 -18.68 9.91
N GLU A 692 18.22 -19.00 8.62
CA GLU A 692 17.01 -19.38 7.89
C GLU A 692 16.96 -20.90 7.68
N PRO A 693 16.23 -21.67 8.51
CA PRO A 693 16.08 -23.11 8.32
C PRO A 693 15.09 -23.49 7.21
N TRP A 694 14.27 -22.56 6.73
CA TRP A 694 13.23 -22.83 5.75
C TRP A 694 13.60 -22.21 4.41
N ILE A 695 14.67 -22.72 3.80
CA ILE A 695 15.21 -22.16 2.55
C ILE A 695 14.21 -22.22 1.39
N ASP A 696 13.29 -23.19 1.39
CA ASP A 696 12.19 -23.28 0.42
C ASP A 696 11.16 -22.16 0.64
N LEU A 697 10.87 -21.81 1.90
CA LEU A 697 10.06 -20.63 2.22
C LEU A 697 10.76 -19.36 1.75
N LEU A 698 12.02 -19.15 2.10
CA LEU A 698 12.80 -17.99 1.62
C LEU A 698 12.80 -17.90 0.10
N SER A 699 13.04 -19.02 -0.59
CA SER A 699 13.00 -19.10 -2.06
C SER A 699 11.65 -18.64 -2.61
N ALA A 700 10.53 -19.01 -1.95
CA ALA A 700 9.19 -18.59 -2.34
C ALA A 700 8.90 -17.11 -2.00
N LEU A 701 9.42 -16.60 -0.88
CA LEU A 701 9.24 -15.20 -0.47
C LEU A 701 9.87 -14.23 -1.47
N ILE A 702 11.09 -14.51 -1.92
CA ILE A 702 11.83 -13.63 -2.84
C ILE A 702 11.31 -13.67 -4.29
N GLU A 703 10.40 -14.60 -4.63
CA GLU A 703 9.69 -14.61 -5.94
C GLU A 703 8.62 -13.51 -6.03
N ARG A 704 8.15 -13.01 -4.89
CA ARG A 704 7.01 -12.08 -4.84
C ARG A 704 7.29 -10.84 -4.01
N GLY A 705 8.20 -10.89 -3.05
CA GLY A 705 8.51 -9.80 -2.14
C GLY A 705 9.82 -9.07 -2.48
N SER A 706 9.82 -7.74 -2.30
CA SER A 706 11.02 -6.91 -2.32
C SER A 706 11.26 -6.36 -0.91
N PHE A 707 12.12 -7.03 -0.14
CA PHE A 707 12.29 -6.74 1.29
C PHE A 707 13.73 -6.87 1.82
N LEU A 708 14.63 -7.58 1.15
CA LEU A 708 16.00 -7.72 1.64
C LEU A 708 16.81 -6.41 1.56
N HIS A 709 16.29 -5.37 0.88
CA HIS A 709 16.94 -4.06 0.78
C HIS A 709 17.08 -3.35 2.13
N PHE A 710 16.24 -3.66 3.12
CA PHE A 710 16.31 -3.08 4.47
C PHE A 710 17.53 -3.52 5.28
N LEU A 711 18.13 -4.66 4.96
CA LEU A 711 19.29 -5.15 5.69
C LEU A 711 20.50 -4.21 5.51
N PRO A 712 21.48 -4.22 6.42
CA PRO A 712 22.76 -3.56 6.19
C PRO A 712 23.61 -4.34 5.16
N PRO A 713 24.59 -3.70 4.48
CA PRO A 713 25.39 -4.35 3.43
C PRO A 713 26.20 -5.57 3.90
N ASP A 714 26.61 -5.60 5.17
CA ASP A 714 27.39 -6.66 5.81
C ASP A 714 26.55 -7.77 6.46
N ALA A 715 25.21 -7.67 6.38
CA ALA A 715 24.30 -8.67 6.91
C ALA A 715 24.56 -10.05 6.30
N LEU A 716 24.62 -11.06 7.17
CA LEU A 716 24.85 -12.45 6.78
C LEU A 716 23.54 -13.23 6.82
N ILE A 717 23.13 -13.82 5.70
CA ILE A 717 21.98 -14.74 5.64
C ILE A 717 22.52 -16.17 5.48
N VAL A 718 22.29 -17.00 6.48
CA VAL A 718 22.74 -18.39 6.54
C VAL A 718 21.53 -19.29 6.30
N GLY A 719 21.52 -20.02 5.19
CA GLY A 719 20.56 -21.09 4.98
C GLY A 719 20.99 -22.30 5.81
N VAL A 720 20.15 -22.73 6.75
CA VAL A 720 20.45 -23.84 7.65
C VAL A 720 19.84 -25.11 7.08
N ASP A 721 20.61 -25.80 6.24
CA ASP A 721 20.14 -26.97 5.50
C ASP A 721 21.32 -27.88 5.15
N ASP A 722 21.16 -29.20 5.28
CA ASP A 722 22.22 -30.17 4.97
C ASP A 722 22.61 -30.21 3.49
N ARG A 723 21.78 -29.64 2.61
CA ARG A 723 22.10 -29.42 1.18
C ARG A 723 23.15 -28.32 0.98
N LEU A 724 23.44 -27.52 2.01
CA LEU A 724 24.46 -26.47 2.03
C LEU A 724 25.63 -26.96 2.89
N THR A 725 26.83 -26.94 2.36
CA THR A 725 28.01 -27.51 3.03
C THR A 725 28.77 -26.50 3.87
N GLU A 726 28.67 -25.20 3.55
CA GLU A 726 29.47 -24.14 4.18
C GLU A 726 28.76 -23.48 5.38
N TRP A 727 27.47 -23.72 5.59
CA TRP A 727 26.64 -22.89 6.48
C TRP A 727 27.11 -22.90 7.94
N LYS A 728 27.58 -24.05 8.46
CA LYS A 728 28.06 -24.19 9.86
C LYS A 728 29.31 -23.36 10.09
N THR A 729 30.30 -23.52 9.22
CA THR A 729 31.57 -22.79 9.28
C THR A 729 31.32 -21.30 9.14
N LEU A 730 30.47 -20.89 8.19
CA LEU A 730 30.15 -19.48 7.95
C LEU A 730 29.50 -18.78 9.15
N ALA A 731 28.54 -19.45 9.80
CA ALA A 731 27.90 -18.92 11.01
C ALA A 731 28.88 -18.83 12.19
N HIS A 732 29.72 -19.85 12.37
CA HIS A 732 30.72 -19.89 13.44
C HIS A 732 31.80 -18.82 13.26
N ASP A 733 32.35 -18.67 12.05
CA ASP A 733 33.37 -17.67 11.74
C ASP A 733 32.84 -16.25 11.94
N ARG A 734 31.59 -15.99 11.55
CA ARG A 734 30.94 -14.69 11.80
C ARG A 734 30.81 -14.41 13.28
N TRP A 735 30.39 -15.40 14.07
CA TRP A 735 30.28 -15.26 15.52
C TRP A 735 31.63 -14.93 16.17
N LEU A 736 32.68 -15.69 15.84
CA LEU A 736 34.03 -15.46 16.35
C LEU A 736 34.57 -14.08 15.95
N ALA A 737 34.32 -13.64 14.72
CA ALA A 737 34.72 -12.32 14.26
C ALA A 737 34.09 -11.19 15.08
N TRP A 738 32.84 -11.35 15.53
CA TRP A 738 32.19 -10.40 16.43
C TRP A 738 32.81 -10.39 17.82
N GLU A 739 33.06 -11.55 18.42
CA GLU A 739 33.72 -11.64 19.73
C GLU A 739 35.12 -11.01 19.69
N GLN A 740 35.89 -11.26 18.64
CA GLN A 740 37.21 -10.67 18.42
C GLN A 740 37.15 -9.15 18.21
N ALA A 741 36.07 -8.64 17.61
CA ALA A 741 35.82 -7.21 17.45
C ALA A 741 35.27 -6.56 18.74
N GLY A 742 35.11 -7.32 19.84
CA GLY A 742 34.57 -6.83 21.11
C GLY A 742 33.04 -6.66 21.11
N LEU A 743 32.34 -7.24 20.14
CA LEU A 743 30.88 -7.24 20.08
C LEU A 743 30.31 -8.44 20.84
N THR A 744 29.19 -8.22 21.53
CA THR A 744 28.43 -9.27 22.20
C THR A 744 27.22 -9.66 21.33
N PRO A 745 27.19 -10.89 20.77
CA PRO A 745 26.05 -11.32 19.97
C PRO A 745 24.80 -11.56 20.84
N CYS A 746 23.68 -10.98 20.44
CA CYS A 746 22.38 -11.14 21.09
C CYS A 746 21.46 -12.01 20.22
N LEU A 747 20.87 -13.05 20.80
CA LEU A 747 20.00 -13.97 20.07
C LEU A 747 18.54 -13.51 20.14
N PHE A 748 17.94 -13.20 18.99
CA PHE A 748 16.50 -13.02 18.85
C PHE A 748 15.86 -14.35 18.46
N LYS A 749 15.03 -14.90 19.35
CA LYS A 749 14.17 -16.06 19.06
C LYS A 749 12.78 -15.57 18.71
N HIS A 750 12.22 -16.08 17.61
CA HIS A 750 10.85 -15.75 17.23
C HIS A 750 9.86 -16.13 18.35
N PRO A 751 9.03 -15.20 18.88
CA PRO A 751 8.20 -15.46 20.06
C PRO A 751 7.25 -16.66 19.91
N ALA A 752 6.63 -16.82 18.74
CA ALA A 752 5.75 -17.96 18.47
C ALA A 752 6.47 -19.32 18.35
N LEU A 753 7.80 -19.33 18.25
CA LEU A 753 8.62 -20.52 18.02
C LEU A 753 9.65 -20.77 19.13
N ALA A 754 9.76 -19.87 20.10
CA ALA A 754 10.82 -19.89 21.12
C ALA A 754 10.87 -21.21 21.91
N ASP A 755 9.71 -21.82 22.14
CA ASP A 755 9.56 -23.08 22.89
C ASP A 755 9.54 -24.33 22.00
N SER A 756 9.75 -24.19 20.69
CA SER A 756 9.73 -25.32 19.76
C SER A 756 10.97 -26.20 19.94
N ALA A 757 10.76 -27.50 20.19
CA ALA A 757 11.84 -28.48 20.29
C ALA A 757 12.69 -28.55 19.00
N GLU A 758 12.05 -28.43 17.83
CA GLU A 758 12.71 -28.39 16.53
C GLU A 758 13.70 -27.22 16.45
N ILE A 759 13.29 -26.03 16.91
CA ILE A 759 14.11 -24.83 16.85
C ILE A 759 15.20 -24.84 17.92
N ASN A 760 14.91 -25.34 19.11
CA ASN A 760 15.92 -25.47 20.16
C ASN A 760 17.00 -26.50 19.78
N GLN A 761 16.64 -27.60 19.11
CA GLN A 761 17.61 -28.54 18.55
C GLN A 761 18.46 -27.92 17.44
N LEU A 762 17.82 -27.16 16.54
CA LEU A 762 18.54 -26.41 15.50
C LEU A 762 19.58 -25.49 16.13
N LEU A 763 19.19 -24.68 17.11
CA LEU A 763 20.07 -23.76 17.80
C LEU A 763 21.20 -24.47 18.55
N ALA A 764 20.92 -25.59 19.21
CA ALA A 764 21.93 -26.41 19.89
C ALA A 764 22.95 -27.03 18.91
N ALA A 765 22.54 -27.33 17.67
CA ALA A 765 23.43 -27.83 16.63
C ALA A 765 24.37 -26.75 16.08
N ILE A 766 24.08 -25.47 16.31
CA ILE A 766 24.96 -24.36 15.99
C ILE A 766 25.74 -24.05 17.25
N ALA A 767 26.92 -24.68 17.38
CA ALA A 767 27.80 -24.52 18.53
C ALA A 767 28.33 -23.08 18.62
N PHE A 768 27.53 -22.19 19.19
CA PHE A 768 27.96 -20.91 19.72
C PHE A 768 28.47 -21.16 21.14
N SER A 769 29.58 -20.54 21.53
CA SER A 769 30.29 -20.85 22.78
C SER A 769 29.34 -20.94 23.99
N ASP A 770 29.58 -21.88 24.93
CA ASP A 770 28.74 -22.23 26.10
C ASP A 770 28.35 -21.06 27.03
N LYS A 771 28.81 -19.83 26.77
CA LYS A 771 28.60 -18.65 27.63
C LYS A 771 27.31 -17.86 27.38
N THR A 772 26.56 -18.14 26.31
CA THR A 772 25.40 -17.31 25.90
C THR A 772 24.03 -18.01 25.94
N MET A 773 23.97 -19.30 26.31
CA MET A 773 22.69 -20.03 26.47
C MET A 773 22.09 -19.98 27.90
N SER A 774 22.78 -19.32 28.84
CA SER A 774 22.27 -18.99 30.19
C SER A 774 21.82 -17.54 30.26
#